data_AF-A0A6S6P0F3-F1
#
_entry.id   AF-A0A6S6P0F3-F1
#
_cell.length_a   1.000
_cell.length_b   1.000
_cell.length_c   1.000
_cell.angle_alpha   90.00
_cell.angle_beta   90.00
_cell.angle_gamma   90.00
#
_symmetry.space_group_name_H-M   'P 1'
#
loop_
_entity.id
_entity.type
_entity.pdbx_description
1 polymer ?
#
loop_
_entity_poly.entity_id
_entity_poly.type
_entity_poly.pdbx_seq_one_letter_code
_entity_poly.pdbx_strand_id
1 'polypeptide(L)'
;MTARYGQLTHTSFDTREHTGGWQVKETSADLSPDEVHALTSGVRTVFRPAQPLPAYPTPEQLEHGPRRLAYGRLDGHRAGYWHTVPAGSDSTGRPGNVFAHALLDRAAGERSHRPIEWWRSSGWLCPYGAHAVAAAALPGDPPAPGATVTKDSVVDFALDPDAWRLATLFGLLDAVAAALDGGPPVVLGVESADSAAQWIGLVSFLMSAGTAARLNFSTFDRADQLTLARQSRQHLTAVPVEDLEDLPDDVVAISEHATLSLGELDREPHRTAGGQTIAVTPWSAMAQVVLLDRESARTVLDDIDHYAAQVADTGLHPAWPLAMAVAHRQAYADALTEAHTVIAAHSPRAANDSVVARTMAEVMRTALGTSTADAWKAVRDTPDGPAAELATVSYLCRAVADRDWLSRPGPVPARERLERRPPPRELHDAITPALVAARADGPRQVARLADLLLRSGIEDGRVLDALRDDVADRLTDQRAGADLIGELRETVGDATRLALAAALLRDSGDPPAVDGDVLDWLADGLPAPAPQDLWRAEAWDPVWTRAALRGVRTLQRGGGEPADRWASLWWLRISGSPRFEEVAGSSVWHPEELLTAVGESTLPGAAAVRTLVGAPPSSALDRLAQTVLRTNNDDVAVACAAVRIFDPRTWIEQGYAASHQSAYAALWERAVEAAGIAEVHHDFAVRLVTFAAIAATAGQPYPKAGALLGAETQVAADAFGHLAALLDTYVLNAMSVLAVAALRFGHNGDDLPAATDAIEDLIWRAARHVLVTRRPDTIDVGMVAATMAQLSGEPTDGAVRRHRKTVLRLLARRPEAQPAPTARTRWSR
;
A
#
# COMPACT_ATOMS: atom_id res chain seq x y z
N MET A 1 17.95 -23.76 -41.82
CA MET A 1 17.67 -24.03 -40.39
C MET A 1 18.97 -23.83 -39.65
N THR A 2 19.00 -22.96 -38.65
CA THR A 2 20.19 -22.74 -37.80
C THR A 2 20.42 -23.95 -36.90
N ALA A 3 21.66 -24.41 -36.78
CA ALA A 3 21.99 -25.55 -35.91
C ALA A 3 21.75 -25.20 -34.43
N ARG A 4 21.41 -26.21 -33.60
CA ARG A 4 21.19 -26.02 -32.15
C ARG A 4 22.41 -25.39 -31.46
N TYR A 5 23.58 -25.89 -31.83
CA TYR A 5 24.84 -25.47 -31.24
C TYR A 5 25.62 -24.53 -32.16
N GLY A 6 26.25 -23.52 -31.58
CA GLY A 6 27.24 -22.69 -32.26
C GLY A 6 28.51 -22.58 -31.42
N GLN A 7 29.68 -22.62 -32.07
CA GLN A 7 30.96 -22.63 -31.37
C GLN A 7 31.75 -21.35 -31.66
N LEU A 8 32.54 -20.92 -30.69
CA LEU A 8 33.42 -19.75 -30.78
C LEU A 8 34.73 -20.05 -30.07
N THR A 9 35.85 -19.73 -30.71
CA THR A 9 37.16 -19.73 -30.03
C THR A 9 37.67 -18.32 -29.83
N HIS A 10 38.23 -18.04 -28.66
CA HIS A 10 38.75 -16.72 -28.29
C HIS A 10 40.09 -16.87 -27.57
N THR A 11 41.12 -16.22 -28.10
CA THR A 11 42.50 -16.32 -27.59
C THR A 11 43.35 -15.17 -28.11
N SER A 12 44.55 -14.98 -27.55
CA SER A 12 45.58 -14.10 -28.14
C SER A 12 46.40 -14.89 -29.17
N PHE A 13 46.39 -14.43 -30.43
CA PHE A 13 47.17 -15.02 -31.52
C PHE A 13 47.44 -13.99 -32.63
N ASP A 14 48.38 -14.31 -33.54
CA ASP A 14 48.70 -13.44 -34.68
C ASP A 14 47.76 -13.69 -35.86
N THR A 15 47.29 -12.60 -36.48
CA THR A 15 46.61 -12.62 -37.77
C THR A 15 47.52 -12.05 -38.86
N ARG A 16 47.09 -12.11 -40.13
CA ARG A 16 47.83 -11.48 -41.24
C ARG A 16 47.91 -9.95 -41.12
N GLU A 17 47.04 -9.34 -40.32
CA GLU A 17 46.89 -7.88 -40.21
C GLU A 17 47.35 -7.33 -38.85
N HIS A 18 47.34 -8.14 -37.79
CA HIS A 18 47.66 -7.71 -36.42
C HIS A 18 48.53 -8.74 -35.67
N THR A 19 49.48 -8.25 -34.87
CA THR A 19 50.33 -9.08 -34.01
C THR A 19 49.77 -9.10 -32.59
N GLY A 20 49.41 -10.28 -32.09
CA GLY A 20 48.81 -10.50 -30.77
C GLY A 20 47.45 -9.82 -30.55
N GLY A 21 46.93 -9.94 -29.33
CA GLY A 21 45.69 -9.31 -28.88
C GLY A 21 44.53 -10.31 -28.78
N TRP A 22 43.67 -10.09 -27.77
CA TRP A 22 42.49 -10.90 -27.50
C TRP A 22 41.44 -10.69 -28.59
N GLN A 23 41.12 -11.75 -29.32
CA GLN A 23 40.14 -11.69 -30.40
C GLN A 23 39.45 -13.04 -30.62
N VAL A 24 38.31 -12.99 -31.30
CA VAL A 24 37.63 -14.18 -31.81
C VAL A 24 38.49 -14.77 -32.94
N LYS A 25 38.88 -16.04 -32.79
CA LYS A 25 39.70 -16.76 -33.78
C LYS A 25 38.84 -17.40 -34.86
N GLU A 26 37.79 -18.09 -34.45
CA GLU A 26 36.90 -18.81 -35.35
C GLU A 26 35.49 -18.92 -34.75
N THR A 27 34.48 -18.93 -35.62
CA THR A 27 33.08 -19.19 -35.27
C THR A 27 32.51 -20.28 -36.17
N SER A 28 31.51 -21.02 -35.70
CA SER A 28 30.80 -22.02 -36.49
C SER A 28 29.28 -21.86 -36.41
N ALA A 29 28.55 -22.55 -37.31
CA ALA A 29 27.09 -22.60 -37.36
C ALA A 29 26.39 -21.23 -37.41
N ASP A 30 26.94 -20.32 -38.21
CA ASP A 30 26.39 -18.99 -38.52
C ASP A 30 25.96 -18.22 -37.26
N LEU A 31 26.83 -18.19 -36.23
CA LEU A 31 26.61 -17.36 -35.05
C LEU A 31 26.36 -15.90 -35.47
N SER A 32 25.22 -15.36 -35.03
CA SER A 32 24.89 -13.95 -35.25
C SER A 32 25.83 -13.02 -34.48
N PRO A 33 25.96 -11.74 -34.88
CA PRO A 33 26.79 -10.78 -34.16
C PRO A 33 26.44 -10.66 -32.67
N ASP A 34 25.15 -10.72 -32.33
CA ASP A 34 24.67 -10.66 -30.94
C ASP A 34 25.09 -11.91 -30.13
N GLU A 35 25.03 -13.09 -30.75
CA GLU A 35 25.47 -14.34 -30.13
C GLU A 35 27.00 -14.36 -29.94
N VAL A 36 27.76 -13.86 -30.91
CA VAL A 36 29.22 -13.69 -30.79
C VAL A 36 29.54 -12.73 -29.64
N HIS A 37 28.83 -11.61 -29.54
CA HIS A 37 29.01 -10.65 -28.44
C HIS A 37 28.68 -11.26 -27.08
N ALA A 38 27.56 -11.98 -26.97
CA ALA A 38 27.14 -12.66 -25.75
C ALA A 38 28.12 -13.76 -25.30
N LEU A 39 28.66 -14.56 -26.23
CA LEU A 39 29.67 -15.55 -25.90
C LEU A 39 30.99 -14.88 -25.50
N THR A 40 31.40 -13.81 -26.19
CA THR A 40 32.66 -13.12 -25.91
C THR A 40 32.64 -12.43 -24.54
N SER A 41 31.50 -11.88 -24.11
CA SER A 41 31.38 -11.22 -22.80
C SER A 41 31.55 -12.16 -21.60
N GLY A 42 31.29 -13.46 -21.79
CA GLY A 42 31.53 -14.49 -20.77
C GLY A 42 32.95 -15.07 -20.75
N VAL A 43 33.81 -14.71 -21.71
CA VAL A 43 35.18 -15.22 -21.79
C VAL A 43 36.04 -14.60 -20.68
N ARG A 44 36.75 -15.46 -19.93
CA ARG A 44 37.81 -15.06 -19.02
C ARG A 44 39.15 -15.08 -19.74
N THR A 45 39.78 -13.92 -19.89
CA THR A 45 41.09 -13.76 -20.52
C THR A 45 42.26 -13.92 -19.54
N VAL A 46 41.97 -14.15 -18.25
CA VAL A 46 42.96 -14.41 -17.20
C VAL A 46 42.57 -15.70 -16.49
N PHE A 47 43.46 -16.69 -16.52
CA PHE A 47 43.29 -17.96 -15.82
C PHE A 47 44.56 -18.27 -15.02
N ARG A 48 44.46 -18.19 -13.69
CA ARG A 48 45.57 -18.42 -12.75
C ARG A 48 45.28 -19.70 -11.94
N PRO A 49 45.61 -20.88 -12.47
CA PRO A 49 45.36 -22.13 -11.76
C PRO A 49 46.13 -22.19 -10.45
N ALA A 50 45.57 -22.86 -9.44
CA ALA A 50 46.24 -23.09 -8.15
C ALA A 50 47.57 -23.85 -8.35
N GLN A 51 47.57 -24.80 -9.29
CA GLN A 51 48.77 -25.52 -9.73
C GLN A 51 49.06 -25.22 -11.21
N PRO A 52 50.03 -24.34 -11.52
CA PRO A 52 50.36 -24.00 -12.89
C PRO A 52 51.11 -25.13 -13.60
N LEU A 53 50.90 -25.23 -14.92
CA LEU A 53 51.68 -26.13 -15.76
C LEU A 53 53.16 -25.70 -15.78
N PRO A 54 54.11 -26.65 -15.81
CA PRO A 54 55.52 -26.33 -16.00
C PRO A 54 55.75 -25.70 -17.39
N ALA A 55 56.90 -25.05 -17.58
CA ALA A 55 57.22 -24.35 -18.83
C ALA A 55 57.25 -25.27 -20.07
N TYR A 56 57.56 -26.56 -19.87
CA TYR A 56 57.55 -27.59 -20.90
C TYR A 56 56.75 -28.80 -20.39
N PRO A 57 55.42 -28.77 -20.49
CA PRO A 57 54.58 -29.84 -19.97
C PRO A 57 54.64 -31.10 -20.84
N THR A 58 54.59 -32.26 -20.21
CA THR A 58 54.43 -33.55 -20.91
C THR A 58 53.00 -33.72 -21.42
N PRO A 59 52.73 -34.64 -22.38
CA PRO A 59 51.38 -34.94 -22.83
C PRO A 59 50.42 -35.30 -21.68
N GLU A 60 50.88 -36.10 -20.72
CA GLU A 60 50.09 -36.51 -19.55
C GLU A 60 49.77 -35.31 -18.65
N GLN A 61 50.71 -34.37 -18.49
CA GLN A 61 50.49 -33.13 -17.74
C GLN A 61 49.51 -32.18 -18.45
N LEU A 62 49.49 -32.18 -19.79
CA LEU A 62 48.50 -31.42 -20.57
C LEU A 62 47.10 -32.04 -20.47
N GLU A 63 47.00 -33.37 -20.49
CA GLU A 63 45.74 -34.09 -20.34
C GLU A 63 45.07 -33.81 -18.98
N HIS A 64 45.86 -33.90 -17.91
CA HIS A 64 45.45 -33.62 -16.53
C HIS A 64 45.55 -32.14 -16.17
N GLY A 65 45.91 -31.28 -17.12
CA GLY A 65 46.14 -29.87 -16.91
C GLY A 65 44.91 -29.14 -16.38
N PRO A 66 45.10 -27.96 -15.76
CA PRO A 66 44.02 -27.21 -15.15
C PRO A 66 43.03 -26.71 -16.22
N ARG A 67 41.75 -26.82 -15.89
CA ARG A 67 40.62 -26.46 -16.76
C ARG A 67 39.61 -25.66 -15.96
N ARG A 68 38.91 -24.77 -16.66
CA ARG A 68 37.73 -24.08 -16.15
C ARG A 68 36.57 -24.36 -17.09
N LEU A 69 35.45 -24.81 -16.54
CA LEU A 69 34.18 -24.87 -17.25
C LEU A 69 33.20 -23.98 -16.51
N ALA A 70 32.67 -22.99 -17.19
CA ALA A 70 31.54 -22.21 -16.71
C ALA A 70 30.32 -22.44 -17.60
N TYR A 71 29.15 -22.42 -16.98
CA TYR A 71 27.85 -22.52 -17.63
C TYR A 71 26.95 -21.40 -17.14
N GLY A 72 26.18 -20.81 -18.04
CA GLY A 72 25.26 -19.73 -17.67
C GLY A 72 24.14 -19.53 -18.68
N ARG A 73 22.96 -19.23 -18.15
CA ARG A 73 21.79 -18.85 -18.96
C ARG A 73 21.95 -17.45 -19.51
N LEU A 74 21.83 -17.35 -20.83
CA LEU A 74 21.79 -16.07 -21.53
C LEU A 74 20.35 -15.52 -21.52
N ASP A 75 19.36 -16.41 -21.68
CA ASP A 75 17.94 -16.10 -21.56
C ASP A 75 17.08 -17.35 -21.29
N GLY A 76 15.77 -17.25 -21.51
CA GLY A 76 14.77 -18.31 -21.32
C GLY A 76 14.94 -19.57 -22.19
N HIS A 77 15.75 -19.50 -23.25
CA HIS A 77 15.95 -20.62 -24.19
C HIS A 77 17.42 -20.91 -24.50
N ARG A 78 18.31 -19.92 -24.35
CA ARG A 78 19.73 -20.01 -24.72
C ARG A 78 20.66 -20.07 -23.51
N ALA A 79 21.74 -20.81 -23.64
CA ALA A 79 22.81 -20.89 -22.65
C ALA A 79 24.20 -20.89 -23.30
N GLY A 80 25.19 -20.40 -22.56
CA GLY A 80 26.59 -20.45 -22.93
C GLY A 80 27.36 -21.44 -22.05
N TYR A 81 28.32 -22.12 -22.66
CA TYR A 81 29.40 -22.84 -21.99
C TYR A 81 30.72 -22.13 -22.33
N TRP A 82 31.60 -22.01 -21.34
CA TRP A 82 32.94 -21.42 -21.50
C TRP A 82 33.96 -22.38 -20.93
N HIS A 83 34.67 -23.09 -21.82
CA HIS A 83 35.80 -23.94 -21.47
C HIS A 83 37.10 -23.16 -21.67
N THR A 84 37.84 -22.91 -20.59
CA THR A 84 39.09 -22.14 -20.60
C THR A 84 40.25 -23.00 -20.11
N VAL A 85 41.36 -22.97 -20.85
CA VAL A 85 42.61 -23.64 -20.48
C VAL A 85 43.83 -22.73 -20.63
N PRO A 86 44.95 -23.00 -19.93
CA PRO A 86 46.20 -22.33 -20.21
C PRO A 86 46.70 -22.70 -21.61
N ALA A 87 47.18 -21.70 -22.34
CA ALA A 87 47.67 -21.85 -23.71
C ALA A 87 49.19 -21.59 -23.85
N GLY A 88 49.89 -21.45 -22.74
CA GLY A 88 51.34 -21.16 -22.70
C GLY A 88 51.65 -19.68 -22.95
N SER A 89 52.81 -19.40 -23.55
CA SER A 89 53.15 -18.05 -24.01
C SER A 89 52.46 -17.73 -25.34
N ASP A 90 52.06 -16.47 -25.51
CA ASP A 90 51.57 -15.98 -26.79
C ASP A 90 52.68 -15.88 -27.86
N SER A 91 52.32 -15.51 -29.08
CA SER A 91 53.25 -15.32 -30.20
C SER A 91 54.34 -14.28 -29.96
N THR A 92 54.13 -13.36 -29.01
CA THR A 92 55.09 -12.33 -28.59
C THR A 92 56.01 -12.79 -27.44
N GLY A 93 55.81 -14.02 -26.96
CA GLY A 93 56.54 -14.61 -25.84
C GLY A 93 56.01 -14.19 -24.46
N ARG A 94 54.89 -13.46 -24.38
CA ARG A 94 54.28 -13.09 -23.10
C ARG A 94 53.61 -14.31 -22.47
N PRO A 95 53.95 -14.65 -21.21
CA PRO A 95 53.33 -15.78 -20.52
C PRO A 95 51.87 -15.47 -20.16
N GLY A 96 51.10 -16.51 -19.86
CA GLY A 96 49.74 -16.38 -19.35
C GLY A 96 48.66 -16.25 -20.43
N ASN A 97 48.93 -16.72 -21.66
CA ASN A 97 47.88 -16.86 -22.67
C ASN A 97 46.87 -17.93 -22.24
N VAL A 98 45.62 -17.74 -22.62
CA VAL A 98 44.53 -18.69 -22.39
C VAL A 98 43.80 -18.96 -23.69
N PHE A 99 43.25 -20.17 -23.81
CA PHE A 99 42.40 -20.55 -24.93
C PHE A 99 41.00 -20.81 -24.39
N ALA A 100 40.04 -20.02 -24.87
CA ALA A 100 38.62 -20.22 -24.56
C ALA A 100 37.91 -20.86 -25.77
N HIS A 101 37.32 -22.03 -25.55
CA HIS A 101 36.33 -22.64 -26.44
C HIS A 101 34.95 -22.43 -25.82
N ALA A 102 34.14 -21.57 -26.42
CA ALA A 102 32.78 -21.29 -26.02
C ALA A 102 31.76 -22.01 -26.91
N LEU A 103 30.68 -22.49 -26.30
CA LEU A 103 29.57 -23.18 -26.97
C LEU A 103 28.26 -22.48 -26.61
N LEU A 104 27.49 -22.08 -27.61
CA LEU A 104 26.11 -21.65 -27.48
C LEU A 104 25.18 -22.86 -27.64
N ASP A 105 24.29 -23.08 -26.70
CA ASP A 105 23.13 -23.96 -26.86
C ASP A 105 21.87 -23.11 -27.05
N ARG A 106 21.27 -23.15 -28.25
CA ARG A 106 20.05 -22.39 -28.58
C ARG A 106 18.77 -23.02 -28.03
N ALA A 107 18.84 -24.25 -27.55
CA ALA A 107 17.72 -25.01 -27.01
C ALA A 107 18.06 -25.57 -25.62
N ALA A 108 18.71 -24.78 -24.77
CA ALA A 108 19.12 -25.16 -23.42
C ALA A 108 17.94 -25.54 -22.51
N GLY A 109 16.71 -25.16 -22.88
CA GLY A 109 15.47 -25.59 -22.21
C GLY A 109 14.90 -26.92 -22.72
N GLU A 110 15.44 -27.49 -23.79
CA GLU A 110 15.00 -28.75 -24.40
C GLU A 110 16.03 -29.86 -24.09
N ARG A 111 15.59 -30.87 -23.34
CA ARG A 111 16.44 -31.82 -22.59
C ARG A 111 17.42 -32.62 -23.45
N SER A 112 18.52 -33.02 -22.81
CA SER A 112 18.95 -34.44 -22.81
C SER A 112 19.95 -34.74 -21.69
N HIS A 113 20.76 -33.77 -21.27
CA HIS A 113 21.82 -33.92 -20.27
C HIS A 113 21.92 -32.66 -19.38
N ARG A 114 22.60 -32.77 -18.24
CA ARG A 114 22.94 -31.70 -17.31
C ARG A 114 24.19 -30.96 -17.80
N PRO A 115 24.28 -29.62 -17.65
CA PRO A 115 25.39 -28.87 -18.23
C PRO A 115 26.78 -29.27 -17.72
N ILE A 116 26.88 -29.71 -16.46
CA ILE A 116 28.15 -30.17 -15.88
C ILE A 116 28.69 -31.46 -16.52
N GLU A 117 27.86 -32.23 -17.22
CA GLU A 117 28.30 -33.42 -17.96
C GLU A 117 29.26 -33.07 -19.10
N TRP A 118 29.34 -31.80 -19.54
CA TRP A 118 30.37 -31.36 -20.49
C TRP A 118 31.77 -31.24 -19.88
N TRP A 119 31.93 -31.42 -18.57
CA TRP A 119 33.25 -31.44 -17.93
C TRP A 119 34.14 -32.53 -18.54
N ARG A 120 35.36 -32.14 -18.93
CA ARG A 120 36.34 -32.99 -19.62
C ARG A 120 35.80 -33.70 -20.88
N SER A 121 34.82 -33.12 -21.58
CA SER A 121 34.46 -33.59 -22.92
C SER A 121 35.67 -33.58 -23.86
N SER A 122 35.83 -34.65 -24.64
CA SER A 122 36.91 -34.79 -25.63
C SER A 122 36.77 -33.82 -26.81
N GLY A 123 35.59 -33.21 -27.00
CA GLY A 123 35.36 -32.19 -28.02
C GLY A 123 35.93 -30.82 -27.67
N TRP A 124 36.32 -30.59 -26.41
CA TRP A 124 36.92 -29.32 -26.01
C TRP A 124 38.34 -29.16 -26.54
N LEU A 125 38.63 -27.97 -27.08
CA LEU A 125 39.94 -27.64 -27.61
C LEU A 125 40.88 -27.26 -26.47
N CYS A 126 42.05 -27.89 -26.43
CA CYS A 126 43.06 -27.65 -25.40
C CYS A 126 44.47 -27.40 -25.99
N PRO A 127 44.65 -26.45 -26.94
CA PRO A 127 45.95 -26.20 -27.53
C PRO A 127 46.91 -25.57 -26.53
N TYR A 128 48.18 -25.98 -26.57
CA TYR A 128 49.23 -25.41 -25.71
C TYR A 128 50.45 -24.99 -26.54
N GLY A 129 50.84 -23.73 -26.40
CA GLY A 129 51.93 -23.09 -27.14
C GLY A 129 51.47 -22.40 -28.43
N ALA A 130 52.20 -21.36 -28.83
CA ALA A 130 51.82 -20.47 -29.93
C ALA A 130 51.51 -21.20 -31.25
N HIS A 131 52.27 -22.25 -31.59
CA HIS A 131 52.03 -23.02 -32.82
C HIS A 131 50.72 -23.82 -32.77
N ALA A 132 50.46 -24.53 -31.67
CA ALA A 132 49.23 -25.30 -31.50
C ALA A 132 48.00 -24.38 -31.44
N VAL A 133 48.12 -23.21 -30.80
CA VAL A 133 47.06 -22.18 -30.75
C VAL A 133 46.76 -21.62 -32.14
N ALA A 134 47.80 -21.35 -32.94
CA ALA A 134 47.63 -20.88 -34.31
C ALA A 134 46.97 -21.94 -35.21
N ALA A 135 47.34 -23.22 -35.04
CA ALA A 135 46.82 -24.34 -35.82
C ALA A 135 45.46 -24.88 -35.35
N ALA A 136 45.01 -24.56 -34.13
CA ALA A 136 43.72 -25.00 -33.61
C ALA A 136 42.58 -24.50 -34.50
N ALA A 137 41.65 -25.38 -34.85
CA ALA A 137 40.45 -25.08 -35.63
C ALA A 137 39.23 -25.68 -34.93
N LEU A 138 38.07 -25.04 -35.08
CA LEU A 138 36.81 -25.52 -34.55
C LEU A 138 36.41 -26.84 -35.21
N PRO A 139 36.09 -27.89 -34.43
CA PRO A 139 35.54 -29.12 -34.97
C PRO A 139 34.18 -28.88 -35.65
N GLY A 140 33.88 -29.65 -36.70
CA GLY A 140 32.58 -29.60 -37.38
C GLY A 140 31.41 -29.99 -36.48
N ASP A 141 31.62 -30.98 -35.62
CA ASP A 141 30.65 -31.42 -34.62
C ASP A 141 30.93 -30.73 -33.26
N PRO A 142 29.90 -30.23 -32.55
CA PRO A 142 30.08 -29.58 -31.26
C PRO A 142 30.50 -30.59 -30.16
N PRO A 143 31.12 -30.13 -29.07
CA PRO A 143 31.40 -30.98 -27.91
C PRO A 143 30.14 -31.67 -27.39
N ALA A 144 30.23 -32.98 -27.17
CA ALA A 144 29.18 -33.79 -26.54
C ALA A 144 29.46 -33.96 -25.03
N PRO A 145 28.50 -34.43 -24.22
CA PRO A 145 28.76 -34.82 -22.83
C PRO A 145 29.95 -35.77 -22.70
N GLY A 146 30.77 -35.56 -21.67
CA GLY A 146 31.92 -36.39 -21.32
C GLY A 146 31.55 -37.59 -20.45
N ALA A 147 32.58 -38.33 -20.01
CA ALA A 147 32.42 -39.53 -19.17
C ALA A 147 32.89 -39.33 -17.71
N THR A 148 33.32 -38.12 -17.34
CA THR A 148 33.91 -37.85 -16.02
C THR A 148 32.86 -37.58 -14.93
N VAL A 149 31.81 -36.84 -15.26
CA VAL A 149 30.72 -36.52 -14.31
C VAL A 149 29.50 -37.32 -14.74
N THR A 150 29.27 -38.43 -14.06
CA THR A 150 28.17 -39.37 -14.31
C THR A 150 27.44 -39.65 -13.01
N LYS A 151 26.24 -40.26 -13.09
CA LYS A 151 25.52 -40.69 -11.89
C LYS A 151 26.37 -41.60 -11.00
N ASP A 152 27.14 -42.50 -11.61
CA ASP A 152 28.00 -43.42 -10.87
C ASP A 152 29.17 -42.66 -10.22
N SER A 153 29.85 -41.77 -10.95
CA SER A 153 31.00 -41.03 -10.41
C SER A 153 30.63 -40.10 -9.26
N VAL A 154 29.46 -39.45 -9.31
CA VAL A 154 29.04 -38.55 -8.23
C VAL A 154 28.65 -39.35 -6.99
N VAL A 155 28.07 -40.53 -7.14
CA VAL A 155 27.79 -41.45 -6.03
C VAL A 155 29.09 -42.04 -5.46
N ASP A 156 30.03 -42.48 -6.32
CA ASP A 156 31.40 -42.88 -5.94
C ASP A 156 32.06 -41.79 -5.07
N PHE A 157 31.88 -40.53 -5.48
CA PHE A 157 32.45 -39.38 -4.81
C PHE A 157 31.74 -39.05 -3.48
N ALA A 158 30.41 -39.02 -3.42
CA ALA A 158 29.68 -38.70 -2.18
C ALA A 158 29.89 -39.73 -1.06
N LEU A 159 30.00 -41.01 -1.43
CA LEU A 159 30.04 -42.15 -0.50
C LEU A 159 31.44 -42.76 -0.35
N ASP A 160 32.46 -42.00 -0.70
CA ASP A 160 33.87 -42.38 -0.52
C ASP A 160 34.14 -42.64 0.97
N PRO A 161 34.56 -43.86 1.36
CA PRO A 161 34.78 -44.20 2.76
C PRO A 161 35.97 -43.45 3.38
N ASP A 162 36.87 -42.91 2.56
CA ASP A 162 38.06 -42.19 3.01
C ASP A 162 37.79 -40.70 3.23
N ALA A 163 36.58 -40.19 2.90
CA ALA A 163 36.22 -38.78 3.01
C ALA A 163 34.81 -38.54 3.55
N TRP A 164 34.65 -37.65 4.53
CA TRP A 164 33.34 -37.27 5.08
C TRP A 164 32.69 -36.14 4.27
N ARG A 165 31.99 -36.46 3.18
CA ARG A 165 31.45 -35.46 2.22
C ARG A 165 29.97 -35.10 2.41
N LEU A 166 29.18 -35.95 3.08
CA LEU A 166 27.72 -35.79 3.15
C LEU A 166 27.28 -34.49 3.85
N ALA A 167 27.93 -34.08 4.94
CA ALA A 167 27.57 -32.85 5.64
C ALA A 167 27.72 -31.61 4.73
N THR A 168 28.82 -31.53 3.97
CA THR A 168 29.06 -30.48 3.00
C THR A 168 28.02 -30.50 1.88
N LEU A 169 27.65 -31.70 1.38
CA LEU A 169 26.59 -31.84 0.37
C LEU A 169 25.27 -31.24 0.85
N PHE A 170 24.81 -31.57 2.06
CA PHE A 170 23.52 -31.12 2.57
C PHE A 170 23.44 -29.59 2.71
N GLY A 171 24.49 -28.97 3.26
CA GLY A 171 24.58 -27.51 3.30
C GLY A 171 24.66 -26.89 1.88
N LEU A 172 25.33 -27.55 0.95
CA LEU A 172 25.44 -27.10 -0.44
C LEU A 172 24.08 -27.15 -1.17
N LEU A 173 23.29 -28.21 -0.99
CA LEU A 173 21.94 -28.33 -1.56
C LEU A 173 21.06 -27.16 -1.12
N ASP A 174 21.03 -26.87 0.17
CA ASP A 174 20.17 -25.84 0.73
C ASP A 174 20.64 -24.42 0.37
N ALA A 175 21.95 -24.19 0.36
CA ALA A 175 22.52 -22.91 -0.08
C ALA A 175 22.24 -22.67 -1.58
N VAL A 176 22.33 -23.72 -2.42
CA VAL A 176 22.02 -23.62 -3.84
C VAL A 176 20.51 -23.42 -4.08
N ALA A 177 19.64 -24.06 -3.30
CA ALA A 177 18.20 -23.80 -3.38
C ALA A 177 17.89 -22.33 -3.10
N ALA A 178 18.47 -21.76 -2.04
CA ALA A 178 18.34 -20.34 -1.74
C ALA A 178 18.87 -19.44 -2.87
N ALA A 179 20.04 -19.78 -3.45
CA ALA A 179 20.60 -19.03 -4.58
C ALA A 179 19.70 -19.07 -5.83
N LEU A 180 19.09 -20.21 -6.14
CA LEU A 180 18.14 -20.36 -7.25
C LEU A 180 16.86 -19.52 -7.06
N ASP A 181 16.46 -19.28 -5.82
CA ASP A 181 15.33 -18.42 -5.44
C ASP A 181 15.72 -16.94 -5.28
N GLY A 182 16.95 -16.57 -5.65
CA GLY A 182 17.45 -15.19 -5.66
C GLY A 182 18.17 -14.75 -4.37
N GLY A 183 18.48 -15.69 -3.48
CA GLY A 183 19.35 -15.48 -2.32
C GLY A 183 20.83 -15.31 -2.70
N PRO A 184 21.73 -15.27 -1.70
CA PRO A 184 23.17 -15.10 -1.91
C PRO A 184 23.75 -16.24 -2.77
N PRO A 185 24.69 -15.96 -3.68
CA PRO A 185 25.38 -16.99 -4.43
C PRO A 185 26.33 -17.78 -3.51
N VAL A 186 26.60 -19.03 -3.91
CA VAL A 186 27.43 -19.97 -3.16
C VAL A 186 28.83 -20.01 -3.73
N VAL A 187 29.83 -19.89 -2.86
CA VAL A 187 31.24 -20.08 -3.20
C VAL A 187 31.74 -21.34 -2.51
N LEU A 188 32.21 -22.30 -3.32
CA LEU A 188 32.72 -23.58 -2.84
C LEU A 188 34.26 -23.61 -2.95
N GLY A 189 34.94 -23.66 -1.81
CA GLY A 189 36.39 -23.86 -1.76
C GLY A 189 36.75 -25.32 -1.99
N VAL A 190 37.54 -25.57 -3.04
CA VAL A 190 37.94 -26.91 -3.50
C VAL A 190 39.45 -27.03 -3.71
N GLU A 191 39.99 -28.23 -3.55
CA GLU A 191 41.38 -28.61 -3.85
C GLU A 191 41.64 -28.60 -5.35
N SER A 192 40.62 -28.94 -6.16
CA SER A 192 40.76 -29.06 -7.60
C SER A 192 39.45 -28.79 -8.35
N ALA A 193 39.59 -28.38 -9.61
CA ALA A 193 38.45 -28.19 -10.51
C ALA A 193 37.72 -29.52 -10.82
N ASP A 194 38.41 -30.66 -10.70
CA ASP A 194 37.79 -31.99 -10.82
C ASP A 194 36.89 -32.29 -9.62
N SER A 195 37.31 -31.94 -8.39
CA SER A 195 36.44 -32.03 -7.20
C SER A 195 35.23 -31.12 -7.35
N ALA A 196 35.44 -29.87 -7.77
CA ALA A 196 34.33 -28.94 -8.06
C ALA A 196 33.32 -29.52 -9.06
N ALA A 197 33.80 -30.19 -10.11
CA ALA A 197 32.92 -30.79 -11.09
C ALA A 197 32.06 -31.93 -10.51
N GLN A 198 32.62 -32.74 -9.58
CA GLN A 198 31.84 -33.77 -8.89
C GLN A 198 30.83 -33.16 -7.91
N TRP A 199 31.17 -32.10 -7.17
CA TRP A 199 30.23 -31.38 -6.30
C TRP A 199 29.07 -30.75 -7.07
N ILE A 200 29.36 -30.05 -8.16
CA ILE A 200 28.34 -29.48 -9.05
C ILE A 200 27.51 -30.60 -9.68
N GLY A 201 28.16 -31.72 -10.03
CA GLY A 201 27.53 -32.97 -10.46
C GLY A 201 26.50 -33.49 -9.46
N LEU A 202 26.89 -33.67 -8.20
CA LEU A 202 26.03 -34.14 -7.11
C LEU A 202 24.77 -33.29 -6.97
N VAL A 203 24.94 -31.98 -6.87
CA VAL A 203 23.83 -31.02 -6.77
C VAL A 203 22.93 -31.13 -8.01
N SER A 204 23.52 -31.21 -9.20
CA SER A 204 22.78 -31.29 -10.47
C SER A 204 22.00 -32.61 -10.61
N PHE A 205 22.53 -33.74 -10.15
CA PHE A 205 21.86 -35.04 -10.24
C PHE A 205 20.77 -35.23 -9.18
N LEU A 206 20.83 -34.51 -8.06
CA LEU A 206 19.77 -34.48 -7.04
C LEU A 206 18.59 -33.56 -7.39
N MET A 207 18.62 -32.93 -8.57
CA MET A 207 17.50 -32.24 -9.21
C MET A 207 17.27 -32.81 -10.63
N SER A 208 16.20 -32.41 -11.32
CA SER A 208 15.98 -32.81 -12.71
C SER A 208 16.96 -32.15 -13.68
N ALA A 209 17.16 -32.74 -14.87
CA ALA A 209 17.99 -32.14 -15.92
C ALA A 209 17.50 -30.75 -16.34
N GLY A 210 16.18 -30.53 -16.45
CA GLY A 210 15.59 -29.23 -16.76
C GLY A 210 15.84 -28.18 -15.67
N THR A 211 15.83 -28.56 -14.40
CA THR A 211 16.19 -27.65 -13.30
C THR A 211 17.69 -27.39 -13.23
N ALA A 212 18.53 -28.42 -13.47
CA ALA A 212 19.98 -28.26 -13.56
C ALA A 212 20.41 -27.34 -14.72
N ALA A 213 19.64 -27.29 -15.81
CA ALA A 213 19.82 -26.32 -16.88
C ALA A 213 19.53 -24.85 -16.46
N ARG A 214 19.11 -24.60 -15.22
CA ARG A 214 19.01 -23.25 -14.63
C ARG A 214 20.17 -22.93 -13.68
N LEU A 215 20.97 -23.94 -13.31
CA LEU A 215 22.09 -23.79 -12.39
C LEU A 215 23.31 -23.19 -13.10
N ASN A 216 23.41 -21.87 -13.09
CA ASN A 216 24.63 -21.16 -13.53
C ASN A 216 25.80 -21.48 -12.59
N PHE A 217 26.91 -21.99 -13.12
CA PHE A 217 28.07 -22.40 -12.32
C PHE A 217 29.43 -22.08 -12.96
N SER A 218 30.49 -22.20 -12.16
CA SER A 218 31.89 -22.26 -12.61
C SER A 218 32.66 -23.30 -11.80
N THR A 219 33.43 -24.16 -12.48
CA THR A 219 34.31 -25.14 -11.81
C THR A 219 35.61 -24.55 -11.29
N PHE A 220 35.93 -23.30 -11.67
CA PHE A 220 37.09 -22.58 -11.16
C PHE A 220 36.98 -21.08 -11.45
N ASP A 221 37.11 -20.25 -10.43
CA ASP A 221 37.45 -18.83 -10.53
C ASP A 221 38.36 -18.44 -9.35
N ARG A 222 39.02 -17.29 -9.42
CA ARG A 222 39.75 -16.71 -8.27
C ARG A 222 38.86 -15.76 -7.49
N ALA A 223 39.15 -15.54 -6.20
CA ALA A 223 38.39 -14.61 -5.36
C ALA A 223 38.23 -13.21 -5.99
N ASP A 224 39.31 -12.67 -6.57
CA ASP A 224 39.33 -11.36 -7.22
C ASP A 224 38.56 -11.31 -8.56
N GLN A 225 38.08 -12.45 -9.05
CA GLN A 225 37.26 -12.57 -10.27
C GLN A 225 35.76 -12.71 -9.94
N LEU A 226 35.39 -12.84 -8.66
CA LEU A 226 34.01 -13.06 -8.23
C LEU A 226 33.10 -11.85 -8.49
N THR A 227 33.64 -10.63 -8.52
CA THR A 227 32.87 -9.43 -8.90
C THR A 227 32.22 -9.59 -10.27
N LEU A 228 32.92 -10.18 -11.24
CA LEU A 228 32.39 -10.45 -12.56
C LEU A 228 31.46 -11.67 -12.58
N ALA A 229 31.71 -12.69 -11.75
CA ALA A 229 30.82 -13.85 -11.62
C ALA A 229 29.43 -13.44 -11.07
N ARG A 230 29.41 -12.45 -10.18
CA ARG A 230 28.19 -11.83 -9.64
C ARG A 230 27.40 -11.08 -10.71
N GLN A 231 28.08 -10.29 -11.55
CA GLN A 231 27.43 -9.61 -12.69
C GLN A 231 26.83 -10.61 -13.69
N SER A 232 27.40 -11.82 -13.78
CA SER A 232 26.92 -12.92 -14.61
C SER A 232 25.87 -13.82 -13.94
N ARG A 233 25.34 -13.47 -12.75
CA ARG A 233 24.33 -14.24 -12.00
C ARG A 233 24.71 -15.72 -11.78
N GLN A 234 25.96 -15.99 -11.40
CA GLN A 234 26.33 -17.35 -11.00
C GLN A 234 25.67 -17.73 -9.68
N HIS A 235 25.18 -18.98 -9.57
CA HIS A 235 24.62 -19.52 -8.33
C HIS A 235 25.69 -20.28 -7.53
N LEU A 236 26.57 -21.02 -8.22
CA LEU A 236 27.60 -21.84 -7.59
C LEU A 236 28.95 -21.65 -8.30
N THR A 237 29.92 -21.07 -7.59
CA THR A 237 31.27 -20.82 -8.11
C THR A 237 32.29 -21.56 -7.26
N ALA A 238 33.12 -22.40 -7.88
CA ALA A 238 34.23 -23.03 -7.18
C ALA A 238 35.48 -22.15 -7.22
N VAL A 239 36.17 -22.05 -6.08
CA VAL A 239 37.44 -21.33 -5.91
C VAL A 239 38.46 -22.25 -5.22
N PRO A 240 39.77 -22.02 -5.38
CA PRO A 240 40.77 -22.69 -4.56
C PRO A 240 40.52 -22.48 -3.06
N VAL A 241 40.82 -23.47 -2.21
CA VAL A 241 40.62 -23.35 -0.76
C VAL A 241 41.35 -22.14 -0.18
N GLU A 242 42.55 -21.82 -0.69
CA GLU A 242 43.33 -20.67 -0.24
C GLU A 242 42.67 -19.30 -0.52
N ASP A 243 41.72 -19.24 -1.46
CA ASP A 243 41.03 -18.02 -1.84
C ASP A 243 39.79 -17.75 -0.96
N LEU A 244 39.43 -18.67 -0.03
CA LEU A 244 38.25 -18.53 0.83
C LEU A 244 38.35 -17.36 1.84
N GLU A 245 39.57 -16.97 2.23
CA GLU A 245 39.79 -15.88 3.19
C GLU A 245 39.52 -14.49 2.57
N ASP A 246 39.59 -14.38 1.24
CA ASP A 246 39.44 -13.13 0.49
C ASP A 246 38.02 -12.94 -0.07
N LEU A 247 37.06 -13.73 0.40
CA LEU A 247 35.69 -13.69 -0.08
C LEU A 247 34.92 -12.46 0.43
N PRO A 248 34.00 -11.91 -0.39
CA PRO A 248 33.11 -10.84 0.05
C PRO A 248 32.04 -11.36 1.04
N ASP A 249 31.54 -10.48 1.91
CA ASP A 249 30.57 -10.85 2.97
C ASP A 249 29.18 -11.28 2.45
N ASP A 250 28.88 -11.01 1.18
CA ASP A 250 27.56 -11.21 0.56
C ASP A 250 27.41 -12.54 -0.18
N VAL A 251 28.29 -13.50 0.07
CA VAL A 251 28.23 -14.87 -0.46
C VAL A 251 28.18 -15.88 0.67
N VAL A 252 27.65 -17.07 0.39
CA VAL A 252 27.73 -18.22 1.30
C VAL A 252 29.00 -18.99 0.98
N ALA A 253 29.97 -18.99 1.89
CA ALA A 253 31.24 -19.69 1.74
C ALA A 253 31.17 -21.09 2.36
N ILE A 254 31.43 -22.11 1.55
CA ILE A 254 31.50 -23.52 1.96
C ILE A 254 32.86 -24.07 1.54
N SER A 255 33.51 -24.83 2.42
CA SER A 255 34.78 -25.51 2.12
C SER A 255 34.56 -27.02 2.10
N GLU A 256 35.22 -27.74 1.20
CA GLU A 256 35.20 -29.20 1.22
C GLU A 256 36.02 -29.83 2.35
N HIS A 257 36.88 -29.06 3.04
CA HIS A 257 37.65 -29.52 4.21
C HIS A 257 37.04 -29.15 5.55
N ALA A 258 36.27 -28.08 5.60
CA ALA A 258 35.73 -27.60 6.84
C ALA A 258 34.45 -28.36 7.20
N THR A 259 34.36 -28.83 8.44
CA THR A 259 33.15 -29.51 8.92
C THR A 259 31.99 -28.53 8.98
N LEU A 260 30.93 -28.85 8.24
CA LEU A 260 29.66 -28.11 8.29
C LEU A 260 28.78 -28.67 9.41
N SER A 261 28.32 -27.79 10.30
CA SER A 261 27.41 -28.18 11.38
C SER A 261 26.01 -28.35 10.81
N LEU A 262 25.47 -29.57 10.85
CA LEU A 262 24.12 -29.82 10.34
C LEU A 262 23.05 -29.32 11.32
N GLY A 263 22.06 -28.59 10.80
CA GLY A 263 20.86 -28.21 11.53
C GLY A 263 19.73 -29.22 11.28
N GLU A 264 18.58 -28.95 11.89
CA GLU A 264 17.39 -29.79 11.80
C GLU A 264 16.21 -28.96 11.26
N LEU A 265 15.50 -29.50 10.25
CA LEU A 265 14.40 -28.83 9.55
C LEU A 265 13.39 -28.22 10.54
N ASP A 266 12.99 -26.97 10.27
CA ASP A 266 12.10 -26.14 11.09
C ASP A 266 12.56 -25.84 12.54
N ARG A 267 13.82 -26.14 12.90
CA ARG A 267 14.34 -25.93 14.27
C ARG A 267 15.68 -25.20 14.33
N GLU A 268 16.69 -25.69 13.62
CA GLU A 268 18.04 -25.10 13.63
C GLU A 268 18.62 -25.04 12.22
N PRO A 269 19.29 -23.92 11.83
CA PRO A 269 19.95 -23.83 10.54
C PRO A 269 21.26 -24.62 10.52
N HIS A 270 21.70 -25.02 9.33
CA HIS A 270 23.09 -25.40 9.10
C HIS A 270 24.04 -24.23 9.41
N ARG A 271 25.26 -24.52 9.84
CA ARG A 271 26.30 -23.50 10.07
C ARG A 271 27.61 -23.86 9.39
N THR A 272 28.15 -22.93 8.62
CA THR A 272 29.50 -23.04 8.04
C THR A 272 30.55 -22.83 9.13
N ALA A 273 31.80 -23.21 8.86
CA ALA A 273 32.90 -22.98 9.80
C ALA A 273 33.16 -21.49 10.09
N GLY A 274 32.83 -20.60 9.14
CA GLY A 274 32.84 -19.15 9.33
C GLY A 274 31.64 -18.60 10.12
N GLY A 275 30.73 -19.47 10.59
CA GLY A 275 29.56 -19.10 11.39
C GLY A 275 28.35 -18.62 10.58
N GLN A 276 28.42 -18.64 9.24
CA GLN A 276 27.29 -18.28 8.38
C GLN A 276 26.18 -19.33 8.49
N THR A 277 24.93 -18.89 8.52
CA THR A 277 23.76 -19.76 8.64
C THR A 277 23.15 -20.08 7.28
N ILE A 278 22.83 -21.35 7.05
CA ILE A 278 22.09 -21.81 5.87
C ILE A 278 20.80 -22.48 6.36
N ALA A 279 19.64 -21.99 5.90
CA ALA A 279 18.35 -22.55 6.30
C ALA A 279 18.22 -23.98 5.77
N VAL A 280 17.80 -24.91 6.64
CA VAL A 280 17.58 -26.31 6.25
C VAL A 280 16.34 -26.38 5.37
N THR A 281 16.41 -27.09 4.24
CA THR A 281 15.24 -27.34 3.38
C THR A 281 14.86 -28.82 3.36
N PRO A 282 13.63 -29.16 2.94
CA PRO A 282 13.25 -30.54 2.69
C PRO A 282 14.18 -31.27 1.70
N TRP A 283 14.90 -30.54 0.84
CA TRP A 283 15.80 -31.15 -0.14
C TRP A 283 16.96 -31.88 0.52
N SER A 284 17.67 -31.21 1.43
CA SER A 284 18.79 -31.82 2.15
C SER A 284 18.33 -32.87 3.16
N ALA A 285 17.17 -32.67 3.79
CA ALA A 285 16.57 -33.64 4.70
C ALA A 285 16.22 -34.95 3.98
N MET A 286 15.62 -34.90 2.79
CA MET A 286 15.40 -36.09 1.96
C MET A 286 16.71 -36.70 1.47
N ALA A 287 17.68 -35.87 1.04
CA ALA A 287 18.99 -36.32 0.59
C ALA A 287 19.73 -37.15 1.65
N GLN A 288 19.62 -36.77 2.93
CA GLN A 288 20.18 -37.51 4.06
C GLN A 288 19.67 -38.96 4.13
N VAL A 289 18.40 -39.19 3.81
CA VAL A 289 17.77 -40.51 3.88
C VAL A 289 18.04 -41.34 2.62
N VAL A 290 18.18 -40.72 1.44
CA VAL A 290 18.40 -41.48 0.20
C VAL A 290 19.86 -41.84 -0.08
N LEU A 291 20.82 -41.12 0.51
CA LEU A 291 22.26 -41.34 0.31
C LEU A 291 22.89 -42.24 1.40
N LEU A 292 22.30 -43.41 1.63
CA LEU A 292 22.79 -44.38 2.62
C LEU A 292 23.84 -45.34 2.06
N ASP A 293 23.63 -45.80 0.83
CA ASP A 293 24.49 -46.75 0.14
C ASP A 293 24.51 -46.50 -1.38
N ARG A 294 25.51 -47.06 -2.06
CA ARG A 294 25.74 -46.86 -3.49
C ARG A 294 24.53 -47.22 -4.34
N GLU A 295 23.95 -48.39 -4.10
CA GLU A 295 22.91 -48.96 -4.95
C GLU A 295 21.62 -48.16 -4.82
N SER A 296 21.22 -47.85 -3.58
CA SER A 296 20.08 -47.00 -3.27
C SER A 296 20.23 -45.60 -3.88
N ALA A 297 21.37 -44.94 -3.64
CA ALA A 297 21.64 -43.59 -4.14
C ALA A 297 21.58 -43.55 -5.68
N ARG A 298 22.27 -44.48 -6.34
CA ARG A 298 22.31 -44.57 -7.81
C ARG A 298 20.93 -44.78 -8.39
N THR A 299 20.09 -45.58 -7.74
CA THR A 299 18.72 -45.83 -8.20
C THR A 299 17.84 -44.59 -8.03
N VAL A 300 17.98 -43.84 -6.94
CA VAL A 300 17.24 -42.57 -6.74
C VAL A 300 17.58 -41.55 -7.82
N LEU A 301 18.83 -41.47 -8.27
CA LEU A 301 19.19 -40.59 -9.40
C LEU A 301 18.53 -41.00 -10.72
N ASP A 302 18.17 -42.27 -10.93
CA ASP A 302 17.35 -42.70 -12.08
C ASP A 302 15.88 -42.34 -11.91
N ASP A 303 15.34 -42.53 -10.70
CA ASP A 303 13.97 -42.17 -10.38
C ASP A 303 13.70 -40.67 -10.56
N ILE A 304 14.64 -39.81 -10.15
CA ILE A 304 14.58 -38.35 -10.36
C ILE A 304 14.34 -38.01 -11.84
N ASP A 305 15.12 -38.60 -12.74
CA ASP A 305 14.98 -38.37 -14.18
C ASP A 305 13.70 -39.00 -14.72
N HIS A 306 13.34 -40.18 -14.23
CA HIS A 306 12.12 -40.90 -14.63
C HIS A 306 10.85 -40.08 -14.31
N TYR A 307 10.73 -39.53 -13.10
CA TYR A 307 9.56 -38.76 -12.70
C TYR A 307 9.54 -37.36 -13.33
N ALA A 308 10.69 -36.70 -13.47
CA ALA A 308 10.77 -35.43 -14.18
C ALA A 308 10.36 -35.58 -15.66
N ALA A 309 10.69 -36.71 -16.29
CA ALA A 309 10.34 -36.96 -17.70
C ALA A 309 8.83 -37.07 -17.95
N GLN A 310 8.03 -37.42 -16.94
CA GLN A 310 6.57 -37.53 -17.02
C GLN A 310 5.84 -36.18 -16.97
N VAL A 311 6.56 -35.09 -16.70
CA VAL A 311 6.07 -33.72 -16.73
C VAL A 311 6.86 -32.89 -17.74
N ALA A 312 6.56 -31.60 -17.89
CA ALA A 312 7.26 -30.74 -18.85
C ALA A 312 8.76 -30.53 -18.51
N ASP A 313 9.19 -30.81 -17.28
CA ASP A 313 10.56 -30.56 -16.77
C ASP A 313 11.06 -29.16 -17.15
N THR A 314 10.25 -28.16 -16.82
CA THR A 314 10.53 -26.76 -17.07
C THR A 314 10.18 -26.00 -15.80
N GLY A 315 11.19 -25.44 -15.13
CA GLY A 315 10.99 -24.66 -13.91
C GLY A 315 10.54 -25.48 -12.70
N LEU A 316 10.84 -26.79 -12.65
CA LEU A 316 10.56 -27.61 -11.46
C LEU A 316 11.38 -27.13 -10.26
N HIS A 317 10.78 -27.17 -9.07
CA HIS A 317 11.52 -26.94 -7.83
C HIS A 317 12.61 -28.01 -7.67
N PRO A 318 13.85 -27.66 -7.25
CA PRO A 318 14.99 -28.59 -7.22
C PRO A 318 14.72 -29.85 -6.38
N ALA A 319 13.99 -29.72 -5.29
CA ALA A 319 13.63 -30.85 -4.41
C ALA A 319 12.50 -31.74 -4.95
N TRP A 320 11.69 -31.27 -5.91
CA TRP A 320 10.45 -31.95 -6.29
C TRP A 320 10.67 -33.34 -6.93
N PRO A 321 11.62 -33.52 -7.87
CA PRO A 321 11.90 -34.85 -8.42
C PRO A 321 12.38 -35.85 -7.36
N LEU A 322 13.18 -35.40 -6.38
CA LEU A 322 13.61 -36.23 -5.26
C LEU A 322 12.44 -36.60 -4.36
N ALA A 323 11.54 -35.65 -4.05
CA ALA A 323 10.32 -35.92 -3.30
C ALA A 323 9.45 -36.98 -3.98
N MET A 324 9.34 -36.93 -5.31
CA MET A 324 8.65 -37.96 -6.09
C MET A 324 9.33 -39.33 -5.96
N ALA A 325 10.67 -39.40 -5.98
CA ALA A 325 11.40 -40.64 -5.76
C ALA A 325 11.18 -41.21 -4.35
N VAL A 326 11.22 -40.35 -3.32
CA VAL A 326 10.97 -40.72 -1.92
C VAL A 326 9.54 -41.26 -1.74
N ALA A 327 8.53 -40.55 -2.26
CA ALA A 327 7.13 -40.91 -2.09
C ALA A 327 6.75 -42.28 -2.70
N HIS A 328 7.54 -42.79 -3.65
CA HIS A 328 7.29 -44.08 -4.31
C HIS A 328 8.04 -45.26 -3.71
N ARG A 329 8.90 -45.04 -2.70
CA ARG A 329 9.73 -46.10 -2.11
C ARG A 329 9.53 -46.20 -0.61
N GLN A 330 8.99 -47.34 -0.18
CA GLN A 330 8.79 -47.62 1.25
C GLN A 330 10.08 -47.59 2.07
N ALA A 331 11.24 -47.85 1.44
CA ALA A 331 12.54 -47.79 2.08
C ALA A 331 12.90 -46.38 2.61
N TYR A 332 12.21 -45.33 2.16
CA TYR A 332 12.47 -43.93 2.53
C TYR A 332 11.33 -43.34 3.36
N ALA A 333 10.61 -44.17 4.12
CA ALA A 333 9.49 -43.75 4.97
C ALA A 333 9.87 -42.61 5.95
N ASP A 334 11.12 -42.58 6.40
CA ASP A 334 11.65 -41.57 7.32
C ASP A 334 11.68 -40.15 6.72
N ALA A 335 11.64 -40.01 5.39
CA ALA A 335 11.62 -38.73 4.66
C ALA A 335 10.27 -38.45 3.96
N LEU A 336 9.24 -39.26 4.23
CA LEU A 336 7.97 -39.18 3.53
C LEU A 336 7.20 -37.88 3.83
N THR A 337 7.35 -37.35 5.05
CA THR A 337 6.71 -36.10 5.47
C THR A 337 7.25 -34.92 4.65
N GLU A 338 8.57 -34.83 4.53
CA GLU A 338 9.29 -33.84 3.75
C GLU A 338 8.92 -33.93 2.27
N ALA A 339 8.86 -35.14 1.73
CA ALA A 339 8.43 -35.39 0.36
C ALA A 339 7.00 -34.90 0.09
N HIS A 340 6.06 -35.22 0.98
CA HIS A 340 4.67 -34.77 0.86
C HIS A 340 4.56 -33.25 0.91
N THR A 341 5.33 -32.57 1.78
CA THR A 341 5.38 -31.11 1.85
C THR A 341 5.83 -30.51 0.51
N VAL A 342 6.92 -31.03 -0.08
CA VAL A 342 7.43 -30.54 -1.36
C VAL A 342 6.44 -30.79 -2.50
N ILE A 343 5.84 -31.99 -2.57
CA ILE A 343 4.84 -32.34 -3.58
C ILE A 343 3.61 -31.45 -3.46
N ALA A 344 3.09 -31.22 -2.25
CA ALA A 344 1.94 -30.36 -2.04
C ALA A 344 2.20 -28.90 -2.44
N ALA A 345 3.41 -28.41 -2.19
CA ALA A 345 3.76 -27.01 -2.45
C ALA A 345 4.18 -26.70 -3.89
N HIS A 346 4.82 -27.65 -4.60
CA HIS A 346 5.53 -27.35 -5.83
C HIS A 346 5.14 -28.21 -7.04
N SER A 347 4.05 -28.99 -6.97
CA SER A 347 3.70 -29.90 -8.07
C SER A 347 3.27 -29.19 -9.35
N PRO A 348 3.86 -29.54 -10.51
CA PRO A 348 3.47 -29.02 -11.83
C PRO A 348 2.19 -29.70 -12.34
N ARG A 349 1.64 -29.21 -13.46
CA ARG A 349 0.60 -29.96 -14.19
C ARG A 349 1.17 -31.23 -14.81
N ALA A 350 0.52 -32.36 -14.58
CA ALA A 350 0.86 -33.66 -15.15
C ALA A 350 -0.26 -34.14 -16.10
N ALA A 351 0.08 -35.04 -17.03
CA ALA A 351 -0.92 -35.73 -17.84
C ALA A 351 -1.76 -36.66 -16.96
N ASN A 352 -3.05 -36.79 -17.28
CA ASN A 352 -3.98 -37.69 -16.58
C ASN A 352 -3.43 -39.13 -16.57
N ASP A 353 -3.81 -39.90 -15.54
CA ASP A 353 -3.45 -41.31 -15.32
C ASP A 353 -1.95 -41.62 -15.14
N SER A 354 -1.05 -40.65 -15.39
CA SER A 354 0.38 -40.79 -15.09
C SER A 354 0.60 -41.16 -13.62
N VAL A 355 1.67 -41.90 -13.34
CA VAL A 355 2.03 -42.27 -11.97
C VAL A 355 2.22 -40.99 -11.12
N VAL A 356 2.83 -39.96 -11.71
CA VAL A 356 2.99 -38.63 -11.10
C VAL A 356 1.64 -38.02 -10.73
N ALA A 357 0.67 -37.97 -11.66
CA ALA A 357 -0.64 -37.38 -11.38
C ALA A 357 -1.39 -38.11 -10.27
N ARG A 358 -1.31 -39.45 -10.22
CA ARG A 358 -1.92 -40.26 -9.15
C ARG A 358 -1.29 -39.95 -7.79
N THR A 359 0.04 -39.90 -7.73
CA THR A 359 0.75 -39.59 -6.47
C THR A 359 0.51 -38.17 -6.02
N MET A 360 0.52 -37.19 -6.92
CA MET A 360 0.11 -35.83 -6.59
C MET A 360 -1.31 -35.78 -6.02
N ALA A 361 -2.27 -36.48 -6.64
CA ALA A 361 -3.64 -36.54 -6.13
C ALA A 361 -3.73 -37.24 -4.75
N GLU A 362 -2.96 -38.31 -4.54
CA GLU A 362 -2.85 -39.05 -3.27
C GLU A 362 -2.30 -38.16 -2.14
N VAL A 363 -1.21 -37.43 -2.42
CA VAL A 363 -0.58 -36.49 -1.49
C VAL A 363 -1.50 -35.32 -1.21
N MET A 364 -2.10 -34.71 -2.23
CA MET A 364 -3.04 -33.59 -2.04
C MET A 364 -4.28 -34.03 -1.25
N ARG A 365 -4.82 -35.24 -1.47
CA ARG A 365 -5.95 -35.77 -0.68
C ARG A 365 -5.56 -36.10 0.76
N THR A 366 -4.30 -36.47 0.99
CA THR A 366 -3.77 -36.70 2.34
C THR A 366 -3.53 -35.38 3.07
N ALA A 367 -2.90 -34.41 2.41
CA ALA A 367 -2.59 -33.09 2.96
C ALA A 367 -3.84 -32.26 3.25
N LEU A 368 -4.84 -32.27 2.35
CA LEU A 368 -6.12 -31.57 2.52
C LEU A 368 -7.15 -32.38 3.30
N GLY A 369 -6.85 -33.64 3.64
CA GLY A 369 -7.80 -34.63 4.13
C GLY A 369 -9.03 -34.84 3.24
N THR A 370 -10.03 -35.53 3.78
CA THR A 370 -11.26 -35.92 3.06
C THR A 370 -12.46 -35.08 3.43
N SER A 371 -12.45 -34.41 4.58
CA SER A 371 -13.55 -33.55 5.03
C SER A 371 -13.26 -32.06 4.78
N THR A 372 -14.29 -31.22 4.87
CA THR A 372 -14.16 -29.75 4.87
C THR A 372 -13.39 -29.26 6.10
N ALA A 373 -13.51 -29.95 7.24
CA ALA A 373 -12.79 -29.63 8.46
C ALA A 373 -11.28 -29.87 8.31
N ASP A 374 -10.88 -30.95 7.64
CA ASP A 374 -9.47 -31.24 7.36
C ASP A 374 -8.87 -30.21 6.41
N ALA A 375 -9.62 -29.81 5.38
CA ALA A 375 -9.18 -28.77 4.46
C ALA A 375 -8.99 -27.42 5.18
N TRP A 376 -9.86 -27.08 6.13
CA TRP A 376 -9.67 -25.89 6.99
C TRP A 376 -8.43 -26.01 7.88
N LYS A 377 -8.17 -27.19 8.44
CA LYS A 377 -6.95 -27.45 9.21
C LYS A 377 -5.71 -27.24 8.35
N ALA A 378 -5.72 -27.74 7.11
CA ALA A 378 -4.63 -27.53 6.16
C ALA A 378 -4.40 -26.04 5.85
N VAL A 379 -5.46 -25.25 5.67
CA VAL A 379 -5.35 -23.78 5.48
C VAL A 379 -4.68 -23.08 6.66
N ARG A 380 -4.91 -23.56 7.89
CA ARG A 380 -4.32 -23.00 9.10
C ARG A 380 -2.87 -23.40 9.31
N ASP A 381 -2.54 -24.64 8.97
CA ASP A 381 -1.24 -25.23 9.24
C ASP A 381 -0.22 -24.92 8.12
N THR A 382 -0.69 -24.49 6.94
CA THR A 382 0.18 -24.16 5.78
C THR A 382 0.66 -22.71 5.83
N PRO A 383 1.99 -22.45 5.85
CA PRO A 383 2.55 -21.11 5.75
C PRO A 383 2.18 -20.39 4.45
N ASP A 384 2.26 -19.06 4.46
CA ASP A 384 1.87 -18.22 3.33
C ASP A 384 2.72 -18.50 2.08
N GLY A 385 2.05 -18.70 0.95
CA GLY A 385 2.66 -19.05 -0.33
C GLY A 385 1.70 -19.79 -1.27
N PRO A 386 2.19 -20.29 -2.40
CA PRO A 386 1.37 -21.00 -3.40
C PRO A 386 0.60 -22.21 -2.81
N ALA A 387 1.20 -22.91 -1.86
CA ALA A 387 0.57 -24.03 -1.16
C ALA A 387 -0.65 -23.58 -0.33
N ALA A 388 -0.53 -22.47 0.40
CA ALA A 388 -1.64 -21.92 1.18
C ALA A 388 -2.78 -21.41 0.28
N GLU A 389 -2.46 -20.87 -0.90
CA GLU A 389 -3.48 -20.48 -1.89
C GLU A 389 -4.24 -21.70 -2.40
N LEU A 390 -3.54 -22.78 -2.77
CA LEU A 390 -4.16 -24.03 -3.20
C LEU A 390 -5.03 -24.66 -2.10
N ALA A 391 -4.54 -24.67 -0.86
CA ALA A 391 -5.31 -25.13 0.31
C ALA A 391 -6.56 -24.27 0.52
N THR A 392 -6.45 -22.94 0.38
CA THR A 392 -7.57 -22.00 0.52
C THR A 392 -8.62 -22.23 -0.56
N VAL A 393 -8.22 -22.37 -1.83
CA VAL A 393 -9.17 -22.64 -2.93
C VAL A 393 -9.86 -23.98 -2.73
N SER A 394 -9.11 -25.02 -2.35
CA SER A 394 -9.67 -26.35 -2.10
C SER A 394 -10.65 -26.36 -0.92
N TYR A 395 -10.30 -25.67 0.16
CA TYR A 395 -11.19 -25.46 1.30
C TYR A 395 -12.47 -24.76 0.88
N LEU A 396 -12.38 -23.62 0.18
CA LEU A 396 -13.55 -22.85 -0.25
C LEU A 396 -14.46 -23.67 -1.17
N CYS A 397 -13.90 -24.41 -2.15
CA CYS A 397 -14.69 -25.27 -3.03
C CYS A 397 -15.49 -26.34 -2.26
N ARG A 398 -14.88 -26.95 -1.23
CA ARG A 398 -15.58 -27.92 -0.37
C ARG A 398 -16.60 -27.23 0.53
N ALA A 399 -16.21 -26.12 1.16
CA ALA A 399 -17.02 -25.41 2.14
C ALA A 399 -18.29 -24.81 1.53
N VAL A 400 -18.25 -24.30 0.28
CA VAL A 400 -19.47 -23.82 -0.39
C VAL A 400 -20.43 -24.96 -0.75
N ALA A 401 -19.92 -26.17 -0.98
CA ALA A 401 -20.73 -27.34 -1.31
C ALA A 401 -21.20 -28.13 -0.07
N ASP A 402 -20.60 -27.90 1.09
CA ASP A 402 -20.87 -28.63 2.33
C ASP A 402 -21.98 -27.94 3.15
N ARG A 403 -23.20 -28.48 3.02
CA ARG A 403 -24.40 -27.97 3.70
C ARG A 403 -24.26 -27.92 5.22
N ASP A 404 -23.70 -28.97 5.82
CA ASP A 404 -23.57 -29.10 7.27
C ASP A 404 -22.51 -28.13 7.80
N TRP A 405 -21.43 -27.96 7.05
CA TRP A 405 -20.39 -26.97 7.36
C TRP A 405 -20.93 -25.54 7.34
N LEU A 406 -21.72 -25.19 6.32
CA LEU A 406 -22.40 -23.91 6.24
C LEU A 406 -23.48 -23.74 7.32
N SER A 407 -24.06 -24.81 7.85
CA SER A 407 -25.12 -24.77 8.88
C SER A 407 -24.60 -24.72 10.31
N ARG A 408 -23.29 -24.84 10.53
CA ARG A 408 -22.68 -24.90 11.86
C ARG A 408 -23.03 -23.70 12.77
N PRO A 409 -23.03 -23.86 14.11
CA PRO A 409 -23.14 -22.73 15.03
C PRO A 409 -21.97 -21.74 14.88
N GLY A 410 -22.26 -20.43 15.00
CA GLY A 410 -21.27 -19.35 14.87
C GLY A 410 -20.80 -19.11 13.43
N PRO A 411 -19.82 -18.22 13.22
CA PRO A 411 -19.31 -17.89 11.89
C PRO A 411 -18.61 -19.08 11.24
N VAL A 412 -18.78 -19.23 9.92
CA VAL A 412 -18.03 -20.24 9.14
C VAL A 412 -16.55 -19.87 9.17
N PRO A 413 -15.62 -20.80 9.42
CA PRO A 413 -14.20 -20.48 9.38
C PRO A 413 -13.79 -19.90 8.02
N ALA A 414 -13.07 -18.79 8.03
CA ALA A 414 -12.61 -18.15 6.80
C ALA A 414 -11.25 -17.52 7.07
N ARG A 415 -10.39 -17.48 6.06
CA ARG A 415 -9.13 -16.76 6.12
C ARG A 415 -9.39 -15.33 5.66
N GLU A 416 -9.48 -14.40 6.61
CA GLU A 416 -9.89 -13.03 6.32
C GLU A 416 -8.92 -12.32 5.37
N ARG A 417 -9.47 -11.65 4.35
CA ARG A 417 -8.72 -10.84 3.39
C ARG A 417 -9.44 -9.52 3.16
N LEU A 418 -8.68 -8.43 3.28
CA LEU A 418 -9.19 -7.07 3.07
C LEU A 418 -9.33 -6.74 1.57
N GLU A 419 -8.46 -7.29 0.73
CA GLU A 419 -8.48 -7.07 -0.71
C GLU A 419 -9.51 -7.99 -1.39
N ARG A 420 -10.37 -7.38 -2.21
CA ARG A 420 -11.33 -8.11 -3.04
C ARG A 420 -10.69 -8.59 -4.33
N ARG A 421 -10.99 -9.83 -4.72
CA ARG A 421 -10.49 -10.47 -5.93
C ARG A 421 -11.58 -11.33 -6.59
N PRO A 422 -11.53 -11.51 -7.92
CA PRO A 422 -12.41 -12.45 -8.59
C PRO A 422 -12.11 -13.90 -8.14
N PRO A 423 -13.10 -14.80 -8.16
CA PRO A 423 -12.89 -16.20 -7.77
C PRO A 423 -11.93 -16.91 -8.74
N PRO A 424 -11.00 -17.72 -8.22
CA PRO A 424 -10.24 -18.69 -9.03
C PRO A 424 -11.18 -19.62 -9.79
N ARG A 425 -10.72 -20.17 -10.92
CA ARG A 425 -11.57 -20.93 -11.86
C ARG A 425 -12.29 -22.10 -11.18
N GLU A 426 -11.59 -22.86 -10.35
CA GLU A 426 -12.14 -24.01 -9.64
C GLU A 426 -13.29 -23.61 -8.70
N LEU A 427 -13.11 -22.49 -7.98
CA LEU A 427 -14.15 -21.93 -7.11
C LEU A 427 -15.29 -21.33 -7.94
N HIS A 428 -14.98 -20.65 -9.04
CA HIS A 428 -15.96 -20.06 -9.94
C HIS A 428 -16.94 -21.11 -10.48
N ASP A 429 -16.44 -22.31 -10.82
CA ASP A 429 -17.22 -23.45 -11.28
C ASP A 429 -18.07 -24.06 -10.14
N ALA A 430 -17.56 -24.06 -8.89
CA ALA A 430 -18.27 -24.57 -7.71
C ALA A 430 -19.38 -23.63 -7.19
N ILE A 431 -19.28 -22.31 -7.41
CA ILE A 431 -20.24 -21.32 -6.88
C ILE A 431 -21.67 -21.55 -7.40
N THR A 432 -21.84 -21.84 -8.69
CA THR A 432 -23.19 -21.99 -9.28
C THR A 432 -23.99 -23.13 -8.65
N PRO A 433 -23.48 -24.39 -8.61
CA PRO A 433 -24.23 -25.48 -7.97
C PRO A 433 -24.42 -25.25 -6.46
N ALA A 434 -23.44 -24.64 -5.78
CA ALA A 434 -23.55 -24.30 -4.37
C ALA A 434 -24.67 -23.27 -4.09
N LEU A 435 -24.81 -22.23 -4.93
CA LEU A 435 -25.90 -21.26 -4.81
C LEU A 435 -27.27 -21.88 -5.06
N VAL A 436 -27.39 -22.80 -6.03
CA VAL A 436 -28.64 -23.53 -6.28
C VAL A 436 -29.06 -24.34 -5.05
N ALA A 437 -28.12 -25.07 -4.43
CA ALA A 437 -28.38 -25.81 -3.21
C ALA A 437 -28.75 -24.89 -2.03
N ALA A 438 -28.01 -23.78 -1.86
CA ALA A 438 -28.27 -22.82 -0.80
C ALA A 438 -29.66 -22.16 -0.93
N ARG A 439 -30.09 -21.81 -2.14
CA ARG A 439 -31.43 -21.28 -2.42
C ARG A 439 -32.54 -22.27 -2.08
N ALA A 440 -32.31 -23.56 -2.33
CA ALA A 440 -33.28 -24.60 -1.97
C ALA A 440 -33.43 -24.75 -0.45
N ASP A 441 -32.37 -24.48 0.32
CA ASP A 441 -32.37 -24.55 1.78
C ASP A 441 -32.87 -23.26 2.46
N GLY A 442 -32.82 -22.12 1.76
CA GLY A 442 -33.45 -20.87 2.17
C GLY A 442 -32.48 -19.69 2.38
N PRO A 443 -33.01 -18.51 2.75
CA PRO A 443 -32.25 -17.26 2.79
C PRO A 443 -31.07 -17.28 3.76
N ARG A 444 -31.21 -17.99 4.89
CA ARG A 444 -30.12 -18.18 5.85
C ARG A 444 -28.90 -18.85 5.20
N GLN A 445 -29.11 -19.88 4.40
CA GLN A 445 -28.02 -20.63 3.77
C GLN A 445 -27.33 -19.80 2.68
N VAL A 446 -28.10 -19.01 1.92
CA VAL A 446 -27.55 -18.05 0.94
C VAL A 446 -26.66 -17.01 1.64
N ALA A 447 -27.13 -16.42 2.75
CA ALA A 447 -26.35 -15.47 3.53
C ALA A 447 -25.05 -16.08 4.07
N ARG A 448 -25.08 -17.33 4.53
CA ARG A 448 -23.92 -18.06 5.08
C ARG A 448 -22.87 -18.37 4.01
N LEU A 449 -23.29 -18.79 2.83
CA LEU A 449 -22.41 -19.01 1.68
C LEU A 449 -21.75 -17.70 1.26
N ALA A 450 -22.55 -16.64 1.11
CA ALA A 450 -22.03 -15.33 0.73
C ALA A 450 -21.05 -14.79 1.77
N ASP A 451 -21.34 -14.98 3.05
CA ASP A 451 -20.47 -14.54 4.13
C ASP A 451 -19.10 -15.20 4.14
N LEU A 452 -19.03 -16.51 3.89
CA LEU A 452 -17.77 -17.22 3.72
C LEU A 452 -16.93 -16.63 2.57
N LEU A 453 -17.54 -16.36 1.43
CA LEU A 453 -16.85 -15.85 0.24
C LEU A 453 -16.40 -14.40 0.42
N LEU A 454 -17.28 -13.52 0.90
CA LEU A 454 -16.98 -12.10 1.10
C LEU A 454 -15.90 -11.90 2.16
N ARG A 455 -15.92 -12.62 3.29
CA ARG A 455 -14.84 -12.56 4.30
C ARG A 455 -13.52 -13.10 3.78
N SER A 456 -13.55 -14.03 2.81
CA SER A 456 -12.35 -14.54 2.15
C SER A 456 -11.83 -13.63 1.03
N GLY A 457 -12.45 -12.45 0.83
CA GLY A 457 -12.08 -11.49 -0.20
C GLY A 457 -12.52 -11.90 -1.61
N ILE A 458 -13.46 -12.84 -1.74
CA ILE A 458 -13.98 -13.30 -3.04
C ILE A 458 -15.23 -12.51 -3.41
N GLU A 459 -15.19 -11.80 -4.52
CA GLU A 459 -16.31 -11.05 -5.06
C GLU A 459 -16.83 -11.71 -6.35
N ASP A 460 -18.09 -12.13 -6.35
CA ASP A 460 -18.77 -12.74 -7.49
C ASP A 460 -20.18 -12.15 -7.62
N GLY A 461 -20.51 -11.65 -8.82
CA GLY A 461 -21.79 -10.99 -9.08
C GLY A 461 -23.00 -11.89 -8.79
N ARG A 462 -22.91 -13.20 -9.03
CA ARG A 462 -24.01 -14.14 -8.80
C ARG A 462 -24.33 -14.29 -7.31
N VAL A 463 -23.32 -14.19 -6.46
CA VAL A 463 -23.46 -14.24 -5.00
C VAL A 463 -24.12 -12.96 -4.48
N LEU A 464 -23.71 -11.81 -5.01
CA LEU A 464 -24.33 -10.52 -4.68
C LEU A 464 -25.79 -10.44 -5.15
N ASP A 465 -26.09 -10.95 -6.35
CA ASP A 465 -27.45 -11.04 -6.86
C ASP A 465 -28.30 -11.97 -5.97
N ALA A 466 -27.78 -13.12 -5.55
CA ALA A 466 -28.49 -14.01 -4.63
C ALA A 466 -28.73 -13.38 -3.24
N LEU A 467 -27.77 -12.62 -2.71
CA LEU A 467 -27.98 -11.86 -1.47
C LEU A 467 -29.12 -10.84 -1.62
N ARG A 468 -29.20 -10.14 -2.76
CA ARG A 468 -30.29 -9.19 -3.02
C ARG A 468 -31.62 -9.94 -3.13
N ASP A 469 -31.71 -10.88 -4.07
CA ASP A 469 -32.97 -11.47 -4.49
C ASP A 469 -33.57 -12.42 -3.43
N ASP A 470 -32.73 -13.12 -2.66
CA ASP A 470 -33.18 -14.14 -1.72
C ASP A 470 -33.17 -13.67 -0.25
N VAL A 471 -32.24 -12.78 0.12
CA VAL A 471 -32.02 -12.37 1.52
C VAL A 471 -32.53 -10.95 1.78
N ALA A 472 -32.13 -9.97 0.98
CA ALA A 472 -32.56 -8.58 1.16
C ALA A 472 -34.08 -8.44 1.04
N ASP A 473 -34.70 -9.09 0.04
CA ASP A 473 -36.15 -9.12 -0.13
C ASP A 473 -36.87 -9.67 1.12
N ARG A 474 -36.33 -10.69 1.77
CA ARG A 474 -36.89 -11.26 3.00
C ARG A 474 -36.76 -10.33 4.21
N LEU A 475 -35.69 -9.55 4.27
CA LEU A 475 -35.47 -8.57 5.33
C LEU A 475 -36.46 -7.40 5.27
N THR A 476 -37.10 -7.15 4.12
CA THR A 476 -38.13 -6.12 3.99
C THR A 476 -39.48 -6.51 4.62
N ASP A 477 -39.73 -7.80 4.84
CA ASP A 477 -40.93 -8.28 5.55
C ASP A 477 -40.73 -8.15 7.06
N GLN A 478 -41.64 -7.46 7.76
CA GLN A 478 -41.48 -7.14 9.17
C GLN A 478 -41.35 -8.37 10.08
N ARG A 479 -42.11 -9.45 9.80
CA ARG A 479 -42.11 -10.64 10.66
C ARG A 479 -41.01 -11.61 10.24
N ALA A 480 -40.91 -11.90 8.94
CA ALA A 480 -39.90 -12.82 8.44
C ALA A 480 -38.48 -12.23 8.55
N GLY A 481 -38.33 -10.91 8.44
CA GLY A 481 -37.08 -10.21 8.64
C GLY A 481 -36.57 -10.28 10.07
N ALA A 482 -37.45 -10.08 11.06
CA ALA A 482 -37.08 -10.19 12.49
C ALA A 482 -36.58 -11.61 12.85
N ASP A 483 -37.28 -12.64 12.36
CA ASP A 483 -36.88 -14.04 12.55
C ASP A 483 -35.51 -14.31 11.88
N LEU A 484 -35.31 -13.84 10.64
CA LEU A 484 -34.06 -14.00 9.90
C LEU A 484 -32.88 -13.26 10.55
N ILE A 485 -33.09 -12.05 11.10
CA ILE A 485 -32.07 -11.33 11.88
C ILE A 485 -31.65 -12.16 13.08
N GLY A 486 -32.60 -12.78 13.79
CA GLY A 486 -32.31 -13.68 14.91
C GLY A 486 -31.39 -14.83 14.53
N GLU A 487 -31.56 -15.39 13.33
CA GLU A 487 -30.71 -16.46 12.81
C GLU A 487 -29.34 -15.99 12.33
N LEU A 488 -29.26 -14.77 11.77
CA LEU A 488 -28.05 -14.25 11.13
C LEU A 488 -27.11 -13.48 12.06
N ARG A 489 -27.63 -12.89 13.15
CA ARG A 489 -26.92 -11.93 14.03
C ARG A 489 -25.53 -12.39 14.46
N GLU A 490 -25.39 -13.63 14.91
CA GLU A 490 -24.13 -14.20 15.42
C GLU A 490 -23.30 -14.94 14.36
N THR A 491 -23.73 -14.89 13.09
CA THR A 491 -23.21 -15.78 12.04
C THR A 491 -22.66 -15.08 10.82
N VAL A 492 -23.03 -13.81 10.62
CA VAL A 492 -22.71 -13.03 9.43
C VAL A 492 -21.86 -11.82 9.85
N GLY A 493 -20.73 -11.64 9.17
CA GLY A 493 -19.79 -10.55 9.42
C GLY A 493 -20.10 -9.27 8.66
N ASP A 494 -19.26 -8.26 8.91
CA ASP A 494 -19.43 -6.88 8.42
C ASP A 494 -19.50 -6.76 6.90
N ALA A 495 -18.66 -7.52 6.18
CA ALA A 495 -18.60 -7.47 4.72
C ALA A 495 -19.96 -7.83 4.08
N THR A 496 -20.62 -8.85 4.63
CA THR A 496 -21.93 -9.33 4.17
C THR A 496 -23.05 -8.39 4.60
N ARG A 497 -22.99 -7.87 5.83
CA ARG A 497 -23.95 -6.85 6.30
C ARG A 497 -23.88 -5.60 5.43
N LEU A 498 -22.68 -5.16 5.04
CA LEU A 498 -22.51 -4.06 4.10
C LEU A 498 -23.03 -4.40 2.69
N ALA A 499 -22.81 -5.63 2.19
CA ALA A 499 -23.39 -6.05 0.91
C ALA A 499 -24.94 -6.03 0.93
N LEU A 500 -25.55 -6.50 2.02
CA LEU A 500 -27.00 -6.45 2.24
C LEU A 500 -27.50 -5.00 2.37
N ALA A 501 -26.79 -4.14 3.09
CA ALA A 501 -27.11 -2.73 3.20
C ALA A 501 -27.07 -2.04 1.83
N ALA A 502 -26.06 -2.34 1.00
CA ALA A 502 -26.00 -1.83 -0.36
C ALA A 502 -27.19 -2.31 -1.20
N ALA A 503 -27.55 -3.59 -1.11
CA ALA A 503 -28.70 -4.14 -1.83
C ALA A 503 -30.03 -3.48 -1.42
N LEU A 504 -30.26 -3.29 -0.11
CA LEU A 504 -31.48 -2.68 0.41
C LEU A 504 -31.59 -1.19 0.10
N LEU A 505 -30.47 -0.46 0.09
CA LEU A 505 -30.49 0.99 -0.03
C LEU A 505 -30.38 1.50 -1.48
N ARG A 506 -29.88 0.68 -2.43
CA ARG A 506 -29.67 1.08 -3.85
C ARG A 506 -30.91 1.57 -4.55
N ASP A 507 -32.00 0.82 -4.41
CA ASP A 507 -33.25 1.05 -5.14
C ASP A 507 -34.39 1.54 -4.23
N SER A 508 -34.03 1.95 -3.01
CA SER A 508 -34.98 2.47 -2.02
C SER A 508 -35.29 3.95 -2.26
N GLY A 509 -36.57 4.33 -2.14
CA GLY A 509 -37.00 5.73 -2.13
C GLY A 509 -36.52 6.48 -0.88
N ASP A 510 -36.89 7.76 -0.75
CA ASP A 510 -36.58 8.56 0.44
C ASP A 510 -37.84 8.81 1.31
N PRO A 511 -37.87 8.38 2.59
CA PRO A 511 -36.88 7.51 3.23
C PRO A 511 -36.99 6.05 2.76
N PRO A 512 -35.90 5.26 2.84
CA PRO A 512 -35.93 3.84 2.50
C PRO A 512 -36.99 3.08 3.28
N ALA A 513 -37.75 2.21 2.60
CA ALA A 513 -38.76 1.35 3.22
C ALA A 513 -38.13 0.13 3.92
N VAL A 514 -37.11 0.38 4.74
CA VAL A 514 -36.39 -0.63 5.52
C VAL A 514 -36.78 -0.45 6.99
N ASP A 515 -37.12 -1.56 7.66
CA ASP A 515 -37.46 -1.54 9.08
C ASP A 515 -36.25 -1.10 9.94
N GLY A 516 -36.53 -0.34 11.00
CA GLY A 516 -35.48 0.23 11.84
C GLY A 516 -34.64 -0.83 12.57
N ASP A 517 -35.20 -2.00 12.91
CA ASP A 517 -34.46 -3.08 13.56
C ASP A 517 -33.46 -3.75 12.60
N VAL A 518 -33.79 -3.80 11.30
CA VAL A 518 -32.88 -4.24 10.22
C VAL A 518 -31.73 -3.25 10.11
N LEU A 519 -32.01 -1.94 10.09
CA LEU A 519 -30.97 -0.91 10.03
C LEU A 519 -30.04 -0.93 11.25
N ASP A 520 -30.60 -1.15 12.45
CA ASP A 520 -29.83 -1.30 13.68
C ASP A 520 -28.89 -2.50 13.61
N TRP A 521 -29.37 -3.66 13.15
CA TRP A 521 -28.55 -4.86 12.98
C TRP A 521 -27.45 -4.68 11.93
N LEU A 522 -27.78 -4.09 10.77
CA LEU A 522 -26.79 -3.85 9.71
C LEU A 522 -25.71 -2.86 10.16
N ALA A 523 -26.06 -1.85 10.96
CA ALA A 523 -25.15 -0.81 11.42
C ALA A 523 -24.39 -1.17 12.71
N ASP A 524 -24.70 -2.30 13.34
CA ASP A 524 -24.12 -2.70 14.62
C ASP A 524 -22.60 -2.89 14.52
N GLY A 525 -21.84 -2.24 15.41
CA GLY A 525 -20.37 -2.21 15.38
C GLY A 525 -19.73 -1.39 14.25
N LEU A 526 -20.53 -0.75 13.37
CA LEU A 526 -20.02 0.03 12.23
C LEU A 526 -20.15 1.54 12.47
N PRO A 527 -19.05 2.27 12.74
CA PRO A 527 -19.08 3.72 12.92
C PRO A 527 -19.27 4.44 11.59
N ALA A 528 -19.85 5.64 11.60
CA ALA A 528 -19.92 6.48 10.40
C ALA A 528 -18.49 6.81 9.91
N PRO A 529 -18.21 6.72 8.60
CA PRO A 529 -16.89 7.06 8.07
C PRO A 529 -16.63 8.57 8.19
N ALA A 530 -15.35 8.95 8.22
CA ALA A 530 -14.98 10.36 8.25
C ALA A 530 -15.30 11.01 6.89
N PRO A 531 -15.64 12.32 6.87
CA PRO A 531 -15.98 13.02 5.63
C PRO A 531 -14.92 12.91 4.52
N GLN A 532 -13.64 12.90 4.91
CA GLN A 532 -12.49 12.78 4.01
C GLN A 532 -12.36 11.42 3.30
N ASP A 533 -12.85 10.34 3.93
CA ASP A 533 -12.74 8.99 3.37
C ASP A 533 -13.78 8.79 2.26
N LEU A 534 -14.94 9.43 2.38
CA LEU A 534 -16.02 9.37 1.40
C LEU A 534 -15.68 10.03 0.06
N TRP A 535 -14.78 11.02 0.04
CA TRP A 535 -14.39 11.69 -1.20
C TRP A 535 -13.61 10.78 -2.15
N ARG A 536 -12.97 9.74 -1.62
CA ARG A 536 -12.25 8.73 -2.41
C ARG A 536 -13.06 7.47 -2.63
N ALA A 537 -14.24 7.39 -2.02
CA ALA A 537 -15.10 6.22 -2.07
C ALA A 537 -15.86 6.16 -3.40
N GLU A 538 -15.93 4.97 -3.98
CA GLU A 538 -16.79 4.70 -5.12
C GLU A 538 -18.22 4.41 -4.65
N ALA A 539 -19.21 4.72 -5.50
CA ALA A 539 -20.61 4.48 -5.15
C ALA A 539 -20.82 3.00 -4.79
N TRP A 540 -21.40 2.76 -3.62
CA TRP A 540 -21.68 1.42 -3.06
C TRP A 540 -20.46 0.56 -2.72
N ASP A 541 -19.28 1.16 -2.62
CA ASP A 541 -18.15 0.52 -1.94
C ASP A 541 -18.43 0.40 -0.41
N PRO A 542 -17.56 -0.27 0.37
CA PRO A 542 -17.76 -0.41 1.82
C PRO A 542 -17.86 0.92 2.59
N VAL A 543 -17.11 1.95 2.19
CA VAL A 543 -17.07 3.25 2.87
C VAL A 543 -18.34 4.04 2.55
N TRP A 544 -18.70 4.11 1.28
CA TRP A 544 -19.92 4.73 0.78
C TRP A 544 -21.16 4.09 1.39
N THR A 545 -21.22 2.76 1.37
CA THR A 545 -22.37 2.01 1.91
C THR A 545 -22.51 2.22 3.41
N ARG A 546 -21.40 2.29 4.16
CA ARG A 546 -21.43 2.58 5.59
C ARG A 546 -21.98 3.98 5.87
N ALA A 547 -21.58 4.98 5.10
CA ALA A 547 -22.14 6.32 5.23
C ALA A 547 -23.64 6.36 4.93
N ALA A 548 -24.08 5.68 3.87
CA ALA A 548 -25.49 5.60 3.49
C ALA A 548 -26.32 4.93 4.59
N LEU A 549 -25.86 3.78 5.08
CA LEU A 549 -26.49 3.04 6.16
C LEU A 549 -26.62 3.87 7.44
N ARG A 550 -25.54 4.54 7.87
CA ARG A 550 -25.57 5.41 9.05
C ARG A 550 -26.47 6.63 8.84
N GLY A 551 -26.45 7.22 7.64
CA GLY A 551 -27.31 8.34 7.30
C GLY A 551 -28.79 8.00 7.36
N VAL A 552 -29.20 6.91 6.70
CA VAL A 552 -30.59 6.42 6.69
C VAL A 552 -31.06 6.05 8.09
N ARG A 553 -30.26 5.29 8.83
CA ARG A 553 -30.54 4.91 10.22
C ARG A 553 -30.78 6.14 11.09
N THR A 554 -29.93 7.16 10.96
CA THR A 554 -30.03 8.41 11.72
C THR A 554 -31.31 9.17 11.42
N LEU A 555 -31.77 9.19 10.16
CA LEU A 555 -33.02 9.84 9.77
C LEU A 555 -34.27 9.16 10.36
N GLN A 556 -34.22 7.84 10.57
CA GLN A 556 -35.36 7.07 11.09
C GLN A 556 -35.36 6.90 12.61
N ARG A 557 -34.20 6.62 13.21
CA ARG A 557 -34.04 6.28 14.64
C ARG A 557 -33.39 7.40 15.47
N GLY A 558 -32.85 8.43 14.82
CA GLY A 558 -32.02 9.46 15.46
C GLY A 558 -30.54 9.07 15.51
N GLY A 559 -29.67 10.08 15.67
CA GLY A 559 -28.23 9.91 15.75
C GLY A 559 -27.73 10.05 17.19
N GLY A 560 -26.81 9.18 17.60
CA GLY A 560 -26.14 9.27 18.90
C GLY A 560 -24.84 10.08 18.84
N GLU A 561 -24.18 10.09 17.68
CA GLU A 561 -22.86 10.70 17.48
C GLU A 561 -22.90 11.85 16.46
N PRO A 562 -21.96 12.81 16.52
CA PRO A 562 -21.87 13.89 15.52
C PRO A 562 -21.69 13.38 14.08
N ALA A 563 -20.92 12.30 13.89
CA ALA A 563 -20.64 11.74 12.57
C ALA A 563 -21.90 11.14 11.90
N ASP A 564 -22.83 10.62 12.68
CA ASP A 564 -24.14 10.14 12.22
C ASP A 564 -24.99 11.28 11.65
N ARG A 565 -24.97 12.42 12.34
CA ARG A 565 -25.68 13.63 11.91
C ARG A 565 -25.16 14.08 10.55
N TRP A 566 -23.84 14.11 10.38
CA TRP A 566 -23.25 14.47 9.08
C TRP A 566 -23.56 13.44 7.99
N ALA A 567 -23.47 12.14 8.29
CA ALA A 567 -23.81 11.08 7.35
C ALA A 567 -25.27 11.18 6.86
N SER A 568 -26.21 11.60 7.73
CA SER A 568 -27.60 11.82 7.33
C SER A 568 -27.77 13.02 6.39
N LEU A 569 -27.08 14.13 6.64
CA LEU A 569 -27.08 15.29 5.74
C LEU A 569 -26.48 14.93 4.37
N TRP A 570 -25.35 14.22 4.36
CA TRP A 570 -24.71 13.73 3.14
C TRP A 570 -25.65 12.77 2.37
N TRP A 571 -26.32 11.86 3.06
CA TRP A 571 -27.29 10.94 2.45
C TRP A 571 -28.46 11.69 1.79
N LEU A 572 -29.06 12.66 2.48
CA LEU A 572 -30.14 13.48 1.92
C LEU A 572 -29.69 14.23 0.66
N ARG A 573 -28.44 14.70 0.63
CA ARG A 573 -27.88 15.36 -0.56
C ARG A 573 -27.77 14.39 -1.74
N ILE A 574 -27.09 13.25 -1.54
CA ILE A 574 -26.77 12.33 -2.64
C ILE A 574 -28.00 11.59 -3.16
N SER A 575 -29.01 11.39 -2.31
CA SER A 575 -30.32 10.84 -2.70
C SER A 575 -31.24 11.88 -3.37
N GLY A 576 -30.87 13.16 -3.38
CA GLY A 576 -31.70 14.23 -3.95
C GLY A 576 -32.96 14.52 -3.14
N SER A 577 -32.96 14.20 -1.84
CA SER A 577 -34.11 14.37 -0.96
C SER A 577 -34.56 15.83 -0.85
N PRO A 578 -35.87 16.13 -0.90
CA PRO A 578 -36.40 17.46 -0.63
C PRO A 578 -36.20 17.88 0.83
N ARG A 579 -35.96 16.94 1.75
CA ARG A 579 -35.71 17.21 3.19
C ARG A 579 -34.30 17.74 3.45
N PHE A 580 -33.42 17.74 2.46
CA PHE A 580 -32.07 18.26 2.59
C PHE A 580 -32.06 19.71 3.12
N GLU A 581 -32.85 20.60 2.52
CA GLU A 581 -32.89 22.01 2.92
C GLU A 581 -33.42 22.20 4.34
N GLU A 582 -34.46 21.44 4.71
CA GLU A 582 -35.05 21.43 6.05
C GLU A 582 -34.01 21.02 7.10
N VAL A 583 -33.35 19.87 6.89
CA VAL A 583 -32.36 19.34 7.84
C VAL A 583 -31.12 20.23 7.90
N ALA A 584 -30.63 20.70 6.75
CA ALA A 584 -29.49 21.61 6.70
C ALA A 584 -29.77 22.93 7.42
N GLY A 585 -30.98 23.49 7.27
CA GLY A 585 -31.39 24.76 7.90
C GLY A 585 -31.80 24.65 9.38
N SER A 586 -32.11 23.46 9.87
CA SER A 586 -32.56 23.23 11.25
C SER A 586 -31.46 23.35 12.31
N SER A 587 -30.19 23.41 11.89
CA SER A 587 -29.04 23.09 12.73
C SER A 587 -27.84 24.00 12.47
N VAL A 588 -27.04 24.28 13.51
CA VAL A 588 -25.69 24.85 13.35
C VAL A 588 -24.73 23.71 13.02
N TRP A 589 -24.08 23.78 11.86
CA TRP A 589 -23.12 22.77 11.40
C TRP A 589 -21.68 23.20 11.66
N HIS A 590 -20.76 22.23 11.73
CA HIS A 590 -19.36 22.56 11.49
C HIS A 590 -19.22 23.05 10.04
N PRO A 591 -18.57 24.19 9.77
CA PRO A 591 -18.55 24.75 8.42
C PRO A 591 -17.92 23.83 7.37
N GLU A 592 -16.95 23.00 7.77
CA GLU A 592 -16.31 22.03 6.90
C GLU A 592 -17.26 20.89 6.51
N GLU A 593 -18.03 20.37 7.46
CA GLU A 593 -19.05 19.35 7.25
C GLU A 593 -20.11 19.81 6.25
N LEU A 594 -20.61 21.04 6.40
CA LEU A 594 -21.63 21.63 5.51
C LEU A 594 -21.09 21.86 4.09
N LEU A 595 -19.89 22.44 3.97
CA LEU A 595 -19.23 22.62 2.66
C LEU A 595 -18.99 21.28 1.96
N THR A 596 -18.57 20.27 2.72
CA THR A 596 -18.34 18.92 2.21
C THR A 596 -19.63 18.25 1.76
N ALA A 597 -20.70 18.39 2.53
CA ALA A 597 -22.01 17.81 2.19
C ALA A 597 -22.64 18.48 0.95
N VAL A 598 -22.43 19.78 0.75
CA VAL A 598 -22.98 20.53 -0.41
C VAL A 598 -22.13 20.32 -1.67
N GLY A 599 -20.81 20.15 -1.53
CA GLY A 599 -19.89 20.00 -2.67
C GLY A 599 -19.90 21.24 -3.57
N GLU A 600 -20.05 21.04 -4.89
CA GLU A 600 -20.11 22.12 -5.88
C GLU A 600 -21.51 22.76 -6.02
N SER A 601 -22.49 22.26 -5.26
CA SER A 601 -23.89 22.69 -5.41
C SER A 601 -24.19 24.00 -4.69
N THR A 602 -25.35 24.59 -4.97
CA THR A 602 -25.79 25.79 -4.27
C THR A 602 -26.12 25.45 -2.81
N LEU A 603 -25.49 26.19 -1.90
CA LEU A 603 -25.70 26.03 -0.46
C LEU A 603 -27.05 26.61 -0.05
N PRO A 604 -27.93 25.87 0.66
CA PRO A 604 -29.22 26.39 1.10
C PRO A 604 -29.05 27.63 1.98
N GLY A 605 -29.81 28.69 1.69
CA GLY A 605 -29.70 29.97 2.40
C GLY A 605 -29.89 29.83 3.91
N ALA A 606 -30.91 29.08 4.34
CA ALA A 606 -31.19 28.83 5.76
C ALA A 606 -30.02 28.12 6.48
N ALA A 607 -29.39 27.14 5.84
CA ALA A 607 -28.23 26.42 6.39
C ALA A 607 -27.01 27.34 6.49
N ALA A 608 -26.79 28.19 5.48
CA ALA A 608 -25.76 29.21 5.47
C ALA A 608 -25.93 30.18 6.64
N VAL A 609 -27.12 30.77 6.76
CA VAL A 609 -27.43 31.79 7.77
C VAL A 609 -27.19 31.23 9.18
N ARG A 610 -27.79 30.08 9.51
CA ARG A 610 -27.67 29.51 10.85
C ARG A 610 -26.23 29.15 11.20
N THR A 611 -25.49 28.58 10.25
CA THR A 611 -24.06 28.25 10.44
C THR A 611 -23.19 29.50 10.54
N LEU A 612 -23.41 30.52 9.71
CA LEU A 612 -22.69 31.79 9.77
C LEU A 612 -22.95 32.53 11.09
N VAL A 613 -24.14 32.40 11.67
CA VAL A 613 -24.49 33.03 12.94
C VAL A 613 -23.94 32.22 14.14
N GLY A 614 -24.07 30.89 14.12
CA GLY A 614 -23.81 30.05 15.29
C GLY A 614 -22.47 29.30 15.33
N ALA A 615 -21.73 29.19 14.23
CA ALA A 615 -20.48 28.43 14.24
C ALA A 615 -19.30 29.21 14.88
N PRO A 616 -18.34 28.52 15.51
CA PRO A 616 -17.12 29.14 16.00
C PRO A 616 -16.19 29.58 14.85
N PRO A 617 -15.34 30.61 15.06
CA PRO A 617 -14.36 31.05 14.08
C PRO A 617 -13.42 29.93 13.64
N SER A 618 -13.31 29.72 12.33
CA SER A 618 -12.42 28.73 11.72
C SER A 618 -12.08 29.13 10.28
N SER A 619 -11.03 28.55 9.71
CA SER A 619 -10.72 28.72 8.27
C SER A 619 -11.85 28.19 7.38
N ALA A 620 -12.55 27.15 7.82
CA ALA A 620 -13.72 26.62 7.12
C ALA A 620 -14.90 27.61 7.14
N LEU A 621 -15.09 28.35 8.24
CA LEU A 621 -16.11 29.42 8.31
C LEU A 621 -15.79 30.56 7.33
N ASP A 622 -14.52 30.93 7.18
CA ASP A 622 -14.12 31.96 6.20
C ASP A 622 -14.39 31.49 4.77
N ARG A 623 -14.05 30.24 4.45
CA ARG A 623 -14.36 29.64 3.14
C ARG A 623 -15.86 29.62 2.88
N LEU A 624 -16.68 29.28 3.89
CA LEU A 624 -18.13 29.32 3.79
C LEU A 624 -18.63 30.75 3.49
N ALA A 625 -18.19 31.74 4.27
CA ALA A 625 -18.61 33.12 4.08
C ALA A 625 -18.16 33.69 2.72
N GLN A 626 -16.93 33.41 2.27
CA GLN A 626 -16.45 33.79 0.93
C GLN A 626 -17.28 33.12 -0.17
N THR A 627 -17.65 31.85 0.01
CA THR A 627 -18.50 31.13 -0.95
C THR A 627 -19.88 31.78 -1.04
N VAL A 628 -20.49 32.12 0.09
CA VAL A 628 -21.77 32.84 0.12
C VAL A 628 -21.68 34.18 -0.59
N LEU A 629 -20.65 34.99 -0.29
CA LEU A 629 -20.44 36.30 -0.94
C LEU A 629 -20.22 36.17 -2.46
N ARG A 630 -19.48 35.15 -2.90
CA ARG A 630 -19.22 34.89 -4.33
C ARG A 630 -20.47 34.44 -5.07
N THR A 631 -21.27 33.59 -4.43
CA THR A 631 -22.44 32.98 -5.09
C THR A 631 -23.63 33.94 -5.08
N ASN A 632 -23.80 34.73 -4.02
CA ASN A 632 -24.77 35.81 -3.90
C ASN A 632 -26.23 35.39 -4.19
N ASN A 633 -26.65 34.26 -3.62
CA ASN A 633 -27.98 33.67 -3.87
C ASN A 633 -29.02 33.98 -2.78
N ASP A 634 -28.59 34.46 -1.61
CA ASP A 634 -29.47 34.77 -0.47
C ASP A 634 -28.95 36.02 0.26
N ASP A 635 -29.74 37.10 0.24
CA ASP A 635 -29.36 38.39 0.81
C ASP A 635 -29.11 38.32 2.33
N VAL A 636 -29.84 37.48 3.05
CA VAL A 636 -29.67 37.30 4.51
C VAL A 636 -28.33 36.61 4.78
N ALA A 637 -28.03 35.55 4.02
CA ALA A 637 -26.75 34.85 4.12
C ALA A 637 -25.58 35.78 3.77
N VAL A 638 -25.71 36.61 2.73
CA VAL A 638 -24.71 37.60 2.31
C VAL A 638 -24.45 38.64 3.40
N ALA A 639 -25.50 39.17 4.02
CA ALA A 639 -25.38 40.09 5.14
C ALA A 639 -24.64 39.43 6.33
N CYS A 640 -24.95 38.18 6.67
CA CYS A 640 -24.25 37.43 7.72
C CYS A 640 -22.78 37.13 7.37
N ALA A 641 -22.51 36.78 6.12
CA ALA A 641 -21.15 36.53 5.62
C ALA A 641 -20.29 37.78 5.71
N ALA A 642 -20.86 38.97 5.44
CA ALA A 642 -20.17 40.24 5.59
C ALA A 642 -19.70 40.48 7.04
N VAL A 643 -20.51 40.15 8.05
CA VAL A 643 -20.12 40.23 9.48
C VAL A 643 -18.94 39.29 9.80
N ARG A 644 -18.84 38.14 9.12
CA ARG A 644 -17.74 37.19 9.33
C ARG A 644 -16.44 37.55 8.62
N ILE A 645 -16.54 38.20 7.45
CA ILE A 645 -15.38 38.48 6.58
C ILE A 645 -14.75 39.84 6.84
N PHE A 646 -15.56 40.89 6.98
CA PHE A 646 -15.03 42.25 7.09
C PHE A 646 -14.77 42.60 8.54
N ASP A 647 -13.52 42.97 8.86
CA ASP A 647 -13.24 43.53 10.18
C ASP A 647 -13.79 44.98 10.29
N PRO A 648 -14.04 45.48 11.51
CA PRO A 648 -14.59 46.82 11.72
C PRO A 648 -13.78 47.97 11.13
N ARG A 649 -12.44 47.87 11.00
CA ARG A 649 -11.65 48.92 10.36
C ARG A 649 -11.94 48.92 8.86
N THR A 650 -11.86 47.77 8.21
CA THR A 650 -12.17 47.62 6.77
C THR A 650 -13.60 48.10 6.47
N TRP A 651 -14.57 47.80 7.34
CA TRP A 651 -15.96 48.26 7.20
C TRP A 651 -16.09 49.79 7.16
N ILE A 652 -15.31 50.50 7.99
CA ILE A 652 -15.30 51.97 8.01
C ILE A 652 -14.54 52.52 6.81
N GLU A 653 -13.33 52.04 6.55
CA GLU A 653 -12.44 52.55 5.50
C GLU A 653 -13.03 52.38 4.09
N GLN A 654 -13.77 51.30 3.85
CA GLN A 654 -14.48 51.06 2.58
C GLN A 654 -15.82 51.81 2.48
N GLY A 655 -16.22 52.55 3.53
CA GLY A 655 -17.47 53.32 3.55
C GLY A 655 -18.74 52.46 3.65
N TYR A 656 -18.63 51.20 4.10
CA TYR A 656 -19.77 50.29 4.23
C TYR A 656 -20.74 50.68 5.34
N ALA A 657 -20.24 51.38 6.36
CA ALA A 657 -21.08 52.02 7.38
C ALA A 657 -22.12 52.98 6.77
N ALA A 658 -21.81 53.67 5.67
CA ALA A 658 -22.74 54.58 5.02
C ALA A 658 -23.55 53.92 3.89
N SER A 659 -22.94 52.96 3.17
CA SER A 659 -23.51 52.39 1.94
C SER A 659 -24.31 51.10 2.14
N HIS A 660 -23.88 50.21 3.04
CA HIS A 660 -24.45 48.85 3.20
C HIS A 660 -25.23 48.68 4.51
N GLN A 661 -24.85 49.43 5.54
CA GLN A 661 -25.38 49.32 6.90
C GLN A 661 -26.92 49.35 6.97
N SER A 662 -27.55 50.31 6.28
CA SER A 662 -29.01 50.48 6.30
C SER A 662 -29.74 49.29 5.66
N ALA A 663 -29.20 48.77 4.55
CA ALA A 663 -29.76 47.60 3.87
C ALA A 663 -29.59 46.31 4.70
N TYR A 664 -28.45 46.16 5.37
CA TYR A 664 -28.14 44.93 6.11
C TYR A 664 -28.77 44.86 7.50
N ALA A 665 -29.11 46.00 8.13
CA ALA A 665 -29.69 46.02 9.46
C ALA A 665 -30.96 45.14 9.58
N ALA A 666 -31.88 45.24 8.62
CA ALA A 666 -33.09 44.41 8.61
C ALA A 666 -32.81 42.92 8.33
N LEU A 667 -31.76 42.63 7.56
CA LEU A 667 -31.35 41.26 7.22
C LEU A 667 -30.68 40.58 8.42
N TRP A 668 -29.86 41.29 9.18
CA TRP A 668 -29.27 40.77 10.42
C TRP A 668 -30.31 40.50 11.50
N GLU A 669 -31.35 41.33 11.61
CA GLU A 669 -32.48 41.06 12.50
C GLU A 669 -33.13 39.72 12.16
N ARG A 670 -33.50 39.54 10.88
CA ARG A 670 -34.09 38.29 10.37
C ARG A 670 -33.18 37.08 10.60
N ALA A 671 -31.87 37.25 10.44
CA ALA A 671 -30.90 36.18 10.66
C ALA A 671 -30.83 35.71 12.12
N VAL A 672 -30.81 36.65 13.06
CA VAL A 672 -30.78 36.33 14.50
C VAL A 672 -32.13 35.76 14.95
N GLU A 673 -33.25 36.26 14.42
CA GLU A 673 -34.58 35.68 14.66
C GLU A 673 -34.67 34.23 14.17
N ALA A 674 -34.14 33.94 12.97
CA ALA A 674 -34.17 32.61 12.37
C ALA A 674 -33.25 31.60 13.08
N ALA A 675 -32.06 32.03 13.53
CA ALA A 675 -31.15 31.18 14.29
C ALA A 675 -31.60 31.00 15.75
N GLY A 676 -32.25 32.01 16.33
CA GLY A 676 -32.54 32.10 17.75
C GLY A 676 -31.36 32.70 18.52
N ILE A 677 -31.65 33.62 19.44
CA ILE A 677 -30.61 34.40 20.14
C ILE A 677 -29.61 33.53 20.92
N ALA A 678 -30.06 32.39 21.43
CA ALA A 678 -29.23 31.44 22.19
C ALA A 678 -28.24 30.65 21.31
N GLU A 679 -28.48 30.57 20.00
CA GLU A 679 -27.58 29.90 19.05
C GLU A 679 -26.58 30.86 18.41
N VAL A 680 -26.65 32.16 18.71
CA VAL A 680 -25.71 33.15 18.20
C VAL A 680 -24.35 32.96 18.87
N HIS A 681 -23.31 32.73 18.08
CA HIS A 681 -21.96 32.56 18.62
C HIS A 681 -21.41 33.90 19.13
N HIS A 682 -20.67 33.86 20.26
CA HIS A 682 -20.05 35.04 20.90
C HIS A 682 -19.31 35.96 19.91
N ASP A 683 -18.45 35.38 19.07
CA ASP A 683 -17.72 36.13 18.03
C ASP A 683 -18.63 36.84 17.01
N PHE A 684 -19.74 36.23 16.58
CA PHE A 684 -20.71 36.90 15.69
C PHE A 684 -21.42 38.04 16.43
N ALA A 685 -21.84 37.78 17.67
CA ALA A 685 -22.51 38.77 18.52
C ALA A 685 -21.63 40.01 18.73
N VAL A 686 -20.36 39.84 19.12
CA VAL A 686 -19.41 40.94 19.34
C VAL A 686 -19.25 41.80 18.08
N ARG A 687 -19.11 41.17 16.91
CA ARG A 687 -18.93 41.88 15.64
C ARG A 687 -20.19 42.65 15.24
N LEU A 688 -21.37 42.00 15.34
CA LEU A 688 -22.65 42.63 15.04
C LEU A 688 -22.92 43.83 15.97
N VAL A 689 -22.64 43.69 17.27
CA VAL A 689 -22.74 44.77 18.27
C VAL A 689 -21.76 45.91 17.95
N THR A 690 -20.54 45.59 17.53
CA THR A 690 -19.54 46.59 17.12
C THR A 690 -20.01 47.36 15.88
N PHE A 691 -20.55 46.66 14.87
CA PHE A 691 -21.12 47.29 13.67
C PHE A 691 -22.34 48.14 14.01
N ALA A 692 -23.21 47.70 14.91
CA ALA A 692 -24.35 48.47 15.39
C ALA A 692 -23.92 49.79 16.06
N ALA A 693 -22.86 49.76 16.88
CA ALA A 693 -22.30 50.97 17.48
C ALA A 693 -21.67 51.90 16.44
N ILE A 694 -20.94 51.37 15.46
CA ILE A 694 -20.40 52.17 14.34
C ILE A 694 -21.54 52.81 13.55
N ALA A 695 -22.61 52.07 13.25
CA ALA A 695 -23.78 52.58 12.56
C ALA A 695 -24.44 53.73 13.31
N ALA A 696 -24.62 53.59 14.62
CA ALA A 696 -25.18 54.63 15.47
C ALA A 696 -24.32 55.91 15.42
N THR A 697 -22.99 55.79 15.41
CA THR A 697 -22.08 56.95 15.26
C THR A 697 -22.15 57.63 13.89
N ALA A 698 -22.58 56.90 12.87
CA ALA A 698 -22.81 57.40 11.53
C ALA A 698 -24.26 57.88 11.29
N GLY A 699 -25.15 57.78 12.30
CA GLY A 699 -26.57 58.13 12.16
C GLY A 699 -27.39 57.13 11.34
N GLN A 700 -26.90 55.89 11.22
CA GLN A 700 -27.54 54.82 10.47
C GLN A 700 -28.32 53.87 11.39
N PRO A 701 -29.39 53.21 10.90
CA PRO A 701 -30.12 52.25 11.70
C PRO A 701 -29.26 51.01 12.02
N TYR A 702 -29.54 50.39 13.16
CA TYR A 702 -28.93 49.13 13.60
C TYR A 702 -30.01 48.15 14.09
N PRO A 703 -29.77 46.83 14.00
CA PRO A 703 -30.75 45.81 14.41
C PRO A 703 -31.01 45.84 15.93
N LYS A 704 -32.26 45.58 16.33
CA LYS A 704 -32.66 45.43 17.73
C LYS A 704 -32.00 44.20 18.36
N ALA A 705 -31.79 43.15 17.57
CA ALA A 705 -30.99 41.99 17.95
C ALA A 705 -29.59 42.39 18.45
N GLY A 706 -28.98 43.44 17.87
CA GLY A 706 -27.70 43.97 18.34
C GLY A 706 -27.78 44.52 19.77
N ALA A 707 -28.85 45.23 20.11
CA ALA A 707 -29.07 45.70 21.48
C ALA A 707 -29.30 44.56 22.47
N LEU A 708 -30.02 43.50 22.07
CA LEU A 708 -30.26 42.33 22.92
C LEU A 708 -28.98 41.54 23.18
N LEU A 709 -28.19 41.29 22.13
CA LEU A 709 -26.89 40.60 22.24
C LEU A 709 -25.89 41.42 23.06
N GLY A 710 -25.91 42.75 22.90
CA GLY A 710 -25.07 43.67 23.68
C GLY A 710 -25.43 43.76 25.16
N ALA A 711 -26.59 43.24 25.59
CA ALA A 711 -26.94 43.19 27.02
C ALA A 711 -26.09 42.16 27.78
N GLU A 712 -25.47 41.20 27.07
CA GLU A 712 -24.52 40.27 27.68
C GLU A 712 -23.20 40.97 28.01
N THR A 713 -22.80 40.91 29.29
CA THR A 713 -21.64 41.64 29.82
C THR A 713 -20.34 41.37 29.04
N GLN A 714 -20.11 40.12 28.65
CA GLN A 714 -18.88 39.74 27.95
C GLN A 714 -18.88 40.24 26.50
N VAL A 715 -20.00 40.14 25.80
CA VAL A 715 -20.17 40.67 24.43
C VAL A 715 -19.95 42.18 24.42
N ALA A 716 -20.55 42.90 25.38
CA ALA A 716 -20.38 44.35 25.51
C ALA A 716 -18.93 44.75 25.81
N ALA A 717 -18.24 44.00 26.66
CA ALA A 717 -16.84 44.27 27.03
C ALA A 717 -15.90 44.08 25.83
N ASP A 718 -16.04 43.00 25.08
CA ASP A 718 -15.21 42.73 23.89
C ASP A 718 -15.52 43.72 22.75
N ALA A 719 -16.80 44.05 22.52
CA ALA A 719 -17.19 45.07 21.54
C ALA A 719 -16.65 46.46 21.92
N PHE A 720 -16.62 46.80 23.22
CA PHE A 720 -16.00 48.03 23.71
C PHE A 720 -14.50 48.05 23.44
N GLY A 721 -13.80 46.93 23.68
CA GLY A 721 -12.38 46.80 23.35
C GLY A 721 -12.09 47.07 21.86
N HIS A 722 -12.95 46.59 20.95
CA HIS A 722 -12.84 46.88 19.52
C HIS A 722 -13.04 48.36 19.20
N LEU A 723 -14.09 48.99 19.73
CA LEU A 723 -14.35 50.42 19.52
C LEU A 723 -13.21 51.29 20.06
N ALA A 724 -12.69 50.97 21.25
CA ALA A 724 -11.55 51.66 21.84
C ALA A 724 -10.31 51.59 20.94
N ALA A 725 -10.00 50.41 20.39
CA ALA A 725 -8.87 50.24 19.46
C ALA A 725 -9.04 51.04 18.17
N LEU A 726 -10.25 51.07 17.58
CA LEU A 726 -10.54 51.89 16.40
C LEU A 726 -10.42 53.39 16.69
N LEU A 727 -10.85 53.81 17.88
CA LEU A 727 -10.72 55.19 18.34
C LEU A 727 -9.26 55.57 18.55
N ASP A 728 -8.47 54.75 19.24
CA ASP A 728 -7.06 55.02 19.54
C ASP A 728 -6.23 55.10 18.26
N THR A 729 -6.55 54.26 17.27
CA THR A 729 -5.91 54.28 15.93
C THR A 729 -6.50 55.32 14.97
N TYR A 730 -7.42 56.17 15.42
CA TYR A 730 -8.05 57.24 14.63
C TYR A 730 -8.86 56.77 13.41
N VAL A 731 -9.21 55.48 13.35
CA VAL A 731 -10.08 54.93 12.29
C VAL A 731 -11.53 55.37 12.52
N LEU A 732 -12.00 55.27 13.76
CA LEU A 732 -13.32 55.76 14.15
C LEU A 732 -13.22 57.23 14.56
N ASN A 733 -14.06 58.08 13.97
CA ASN A 733 -14.06 59.51 14.28
C ASN A 733 -14.57 59.76 15.71
N ALA A 734 -13.65 60.16 16.60
CA ALA A 734 -13.95 60.51 17.97
C ALA A 734 -15.00 61.63 18.10
N MET A 735 -15.06 62.57 17.15
CA MET A 735 -16.04 63.66 17.17
C MET A 735 -17.46 63.13 16.93
N SER A 736 -17.63 62.12 16.07
CA SER A 736 -18.93 61.48 15.83
C SER A 736 -19.42 60.70 17.06
N VAL A 737 -18.52 59.98 17.74
CA VAL A 737 -18.84 59.28 19.00
C VAL A 737 -19.27 60.28 20.08
N LEU A 738 -18.52 61.36 20.26
CA LEU A 738 -18.87 62.42 21.21
C LEU A 738 -20.17 63.13 20.84
N ALA A 739 -20.45 63.31 19.55
CA ALA A 739 -21.69 63.94 19.08
C ALA A 739 -22.92 63.09 19.45
N VAL A 740 -22.89 61.77 19.19
CA VAL A 740 -23.99 60.86 19.58
C VAL A 740 -24.17 60.82 21.10
N ALA A 741 -23.07 60.70 21.85
CA ALA A 741 -23.13 60.74 23.31
C ALA A 741 -23.67 62.09 23.85
N ALA A 742 -23.30 63.21 23.23
CA ALA A 742 -23.74 64.55 23.60
C ALA A 742 -25.21 64.81 23.25
N LEU A 743 -25.72 64.26 22.14
CA LEU A 743 -27.14 64.33 21.80
C LEU A 743 -27.99 63.71 22.90
N ARG A 744 -27.55 62.57 23.41
CA ARG A 744 -28.19 61.89 24.53
C ARG A 744 -28.09 62.67 25.84
N PHE A 745 -26.90 63.19 26.16
CA PHE A 745 -26.67 64.04 27.33
C PHE A 745 -27.57 65.29 27.31
N GLY A 746 -27.79 65.88 26.13
CA GLY A 746 -28.63 67.06 25.95
C GLY A 746 -30.12 66.86 26.21
N HIS A 747 -30.65 65.65 25.97
CA HIS A 747 -32.08 65.34 26.14
C HIS A 747 -32.50 65.10 27.60
N ASN A 748 -31.57 64.71 28.49
CA ASN A 748 -31.90 64.19 29.83
C ASN A 748 -31.57 65.13 31.01
N GLY A 749 -31.08 66.34 30.77
CA GLY A 749 -30.67 67.24 31.86
C GLY A 749 -29.39 66.77 32.60
N ASP A 750 -29.01 67.45 33.68
CA ASP A 750 -27.72 67.29 34.37
C ASP A 750 -27.58 65.98 35.19
N ASP A 751 -28.45 64.99 35.06
CA ASP A 751 -28.31 63.71 35.74
C ASP A 751 -27.26 62.80 35.05
N LEU A 752 -27.35 61.48 35.25
CA LEU A 752 -26.70 60.48 34.40
C LEU A 752 -27.78 59.74 33.59
N PRO A 753 -27.61 59.57 32.27
CA PRO A 753 -28.61 58.91 31.45
C PRO A 753 -28.67 57.41 31.77
N ALA A 754 -29.87 56.88 31.95
CA ALA A 754 -30.09 55.44 31.82
C ALA A 754 -29.89 55.02 30.36
N ALA A 755 -29.31 53.84 30.17
CA ALA A 755 -29.26 53.17 28.87
C ALA A 755 -30.69 52.78 28.42
N THR A 756 -31.14 53.23 27.25
CA THR A 756 -32.37 52.81 26.55
C THR A 756 -32.14 51.46 25.89
N ASP A 757 -30.91 51.23 25.42
CA ASP A 757 -30.42 49.93 24.98
C ASP A 757 -28.90 49.78 25.22
N ALA A 758 -28.39 48.56 25.02
CA ALA A 758 -26.98 48.25 25.26
C ALA A 758 -26.00 48.90 24.26
N ILE A 759 -26.46 49.26 23.06
CA ILE A 759 -25.61 49.93 22.06
C ILE A 759 -25.34 51.37 22.50
N GLU A 760 -26.35 52.06 23.03
CA GLU A 760 -26.15 53.40 23.55
C GLU A 760 -25.27 53.42 24.81
N ASP A 761 -25.33 52.39 25.67
CA ASP A 761 -24.39 52.24 26.79
C ASP A 761 -22.95 52.05 26.27
N LEU A 762 -22.79 51.25 25.22
CA LEU A 762 -21.51 51.00 24.59
C LEU A 762 -20.90 52.28 23.98
N ILE A 763 -21.70 53.11 23.31
CA ILE A 763 -21.28 54.42 22.79
C ILE A 763 -20.87 55.35 23.93
N TRP A 764 -21.61 55.32 25.05
CA TRP A 764 -21.26 56.11 26.23
C TRP A 764 -19.90 55.69 26.81
N ARG A 765 -19.62 54.38 26.92
CA ARG A 765 -18.30 53.87 27.32
C ARG A 765 -17.21 54.33 26.36
N ALA A 766 -17.45 54.26 25.05
CA ALA A 766 -16.54 54.76 24.02
C ALA A 766 -16.27 56.27 24.13
N ALA A 767 -17.30 57.07 24.38
CA ALA A 767 -17.16 58.51 24.62
C ALA A 767 -16.32 58.80 25.88
N ARG A 768 -16.56 58.07 26.98
CA ARG A 768 -15.74 58.18 28.20
C ARG A 768 -14.27 57.84 27.92
N HIS A 769 -14.00 56.80 27.13
CA HIS A 769 -12.65 56.44 26.70
C HIS A 769 -11.97 57.62 25.99
N VAL A 770 -12.63 58.23 25.00
CA VAL A 770 -12.12 59.41 24.30
C VAL A 770 -11.81 60.57 25.26
N LEU A 771 -12.69 60.86 26.21
CA LEU A 771 -12.49 61.96 27.17
C LEU A 771 -11.27 61.74 28.09
N VAL A 772 -10.93 60.48 28.35
CA VAL A 772 -9.80 60.06 29.18
C VAL A 772 -8.51 60.02 28.35
N THR A 773 -8.53 59.44 27.15
CA THR A 773 -7.32 59.18 26.34
C THR A 773 -6.91 60.34 25.44
N ARG A 774 -7.84 61.21 25.04
CA ARG A 774 -7.54 62.39 24.20
C ARG A 774 -7.23 63.63 25.03
N ARG A 775 -6.33 64.46 24.51
CA ARG A 775 -6.05 65.77 25.12
C ARG A 775 -7.19 66.76 24.78
N PRO A 776 -7.61 67.63 25.72
CA PRO A 776 -8.76 68.52 25.50
C PRO A 776 -8.64 69.43 24.28
N ASP A 777 -7.42 69.86 23.95
CA ASP A 777 -7.08 70.70 22.80
C ASP A 777 -7.26 70.00 21.44
N THR A 778 -7.30 68.67 21.42
CA THR A 778 -7.54 67.88 20.20
C THR A 778 -9.02 67.65 19.89
N ILE A 779 -9.93 68.04 20.80
CA ILE A 779 -11.38 67.86 20.63
C ILE A 779 -11.98 69.15 20.06
N ASP A 780 -12.38 69.10 18.79
CA ASP A 780 -13.05 70.22 18.13
C ASP A 780 -14.54 70.29 18.51
N VAL A 781 -14.83 71.14 19.50
CA VAL A 781 -16.18 71.42 19.99
C VAL A 781 -17.12 71.90 18.87
N GLY A 782 -16.60 72.64 17.87
CA GLY A 782 -17.37 73.11 16.73
C GLY A 782 -17.77 71.97 15.81
N MET A 783 -16.83 71.08 15.52
CA MET A 783 -17.08 69.87 14.72
C MET A 783 -18.10 68.94 15.40
N VAL A 784 -17.95 68.68 16.71
CA VAL A 784 -18.93 67.87 17.46
C VAL A 784 -20.33 68.49 17.38
N ALA A 785 -20.46 69.80 17.62
CA ALA A 785 -21.75 70.49 17.57
C ALA A 785 -22.37 70.51 16.16
N ALA A 786 -21.56 70.58 15.10
CA ALA A 786 -22.01 70.46 13.71
C ALA A 786 -22.51 69.04 13.40
N THR A 787 -21.78 68.01 13.82
CA THR A 787 -22.21 66.61 13.67
C THR A 787 -23.49 66.33 14.46
N MET A 788 -23.66 66.90 15.66
CA MET A 788 -24.92 66.81 16.42
C MET A 788 -26.11 67.41 15.64
N ALA A 789 -25.92 68.59 15.02
CA ALA A 789 -26.95 69.26 14.22
C ALA A 789 -27.34 68.42 12.99
N GLN A 790 -26.35 67.81 12.33
CA GLN A 790 -26.56 66.90 11.20
C GLN A 790 -27.35 65.65 11.60
N LEU A 791 -26.97 65.00 12.69
CA LEU A 791 -27.64 63.79 13.19
C LEU A 791 -29.06 64.05 13.71
N SER A 792 -29.35 65.26 14.19
CA SER A 792 -30.69 65.67 14.64
C SER A 792 -31.60 66.15 13.51
N GLY A 793 -31.11 66.22 12.26
CA GLY A 793 -31.87 66.73 11.11
C GLY A 793 -32.10 68.25 11.09
N GLU A 794 -31.36 69.03 11.90
CA GLU A 794 -31.48 70.50 12.01
C GLU A 794 -30.14 71.20 11.69
N PRO A 795 -29.66 71.25 10.43
CA PRO A 795 -28.33 71.78 10.09
C PRO A 795 -28.29 73.33 10.03
N THR A 796 -28.92 74.02 10.98
CA THR A 796 -28.93 75.49 11.03
C THR A 796 -27.82 76.02 11.95
N ASP A 797 -27.25 77.19 11.64
CA ASP A 797 -26.26 77.86 12.50
C ASP A 797 -26.77 78.08 13.93
N GLY A 798 -28.08 78.26 14.09
CA GLY A 798 -28.75 78.36 15.38
C GLY A 798 -28.71 77.05 16.18
N ALA A 799 -28.89 75.90 15.53
CA ALA A 799 -28.79 74.59 16.17
C ALA A 799 -27.35 74.29 16.61
N VAL A 800 -26.34 74.56 15.77
CA VAL A 800 -24.92 74.37 16.11
C VAL A 800 -24.53 75.18 17.36
N ARG A 801 -24.97 76.44 17.47
CA ARG A 801 -24.73 77.28 18.66
C ARG A 801 -25.37 76.69 19.93
N ARG A 802 -26.59 76.16 19.84
CA ARG A 802 -27.28 75.49 20.96
C ARG A 802 -26.52 74.22 21.39
N HIS A 803 -26.13 73.38 20.44
CA HIS A 803 -25.40 72.14 20.71
C HIS A 803 -24.01 72.39 21.31
N ARG A 804 -23.32 73.48 20.93
CA ARG A 804 -22.01 73.87 21.49
C ARG A 804 -22.03 73.95 23.02
N LYS A 805 -23.11 74.47 23.62
CA LYS A 805 -23.26 74.57 25.09
C LYS A 805 -23.37 73.18 25.74
N THR A 806 -24.05 72.25 25.08
CA THR A 806 -24.19 70.85 25.54
C THR A 806 -22.86 70.10 25.45
N VAL A 807 -22.11 70.29 24.37
CA VAL A 807 -20.76 69.69 24.22
C VAL A 807 -19.82 70.19 25.33
N LEU A 808 -19.77 71.49 25.59
CA LEU A 808 -18.92 72.06 26.66
C LEU A 808 -19.26 71.50 28.05
N ARG A 809 -20.55 71.28 28.34
CA ARG A 809 -20.99 70.65 29.59
C ARG A 809 -20.55 69.19 29.70
N LEU A 810 -20.64 68.44 28.60
CA LEU A 810 -20.15 67.06 28.54
C LEU A 810 -18.63 66.99 28.79
N LEU A 811 -17.84 67.86 28.13
CA LEU A 811 -16.38 67.88 28.29
C LEU A 811 -15.92 68.26 29.70
N ALA A 812 -16.71 69.07 30.42
CA ALA A 812 -16.43 69.44 31.81
C ALA A 812 -16.54 68.25 32.78
N ARG A 813 -17.29 67.20 32.43
CA ARG A 813 -17.42 65.97 33.20
C ARG A 813 -16.35 64.97 32.75
N ARG A 814 -15.13 65.10 33.26
CA ARG A 814 -14.10 64.06 33.07
C ARG A 814 -14.35 62.89 34.04
N PRO A 815 -14.76 61.71 33.55
CA PRO A 815 -14.96 60.55 34.39
C PRO A 815 -13.61 59.94 34.84
N GLU A 816 -13.64 59.15 35.92
CA GLU A 816 -12.50 58.30 36.30
C GLU A 816 -12.16 57.30 35.18
N ALA A 817 -10.86 57.04 35.00
CA ALA A 817 -10.32 56.19 33.94
C ALA A 817 -10.75 54.72 34.14
N GLN A 818 -11.53 54.18 33.20
CA GLN A 818 -11.73 52.74 33.07
C GLN A 818 -10.80 52.22 31.97
N PRO A 819 -9.87 51.30 32.27
CA PRO A 819 -9.02 50.72 31.24
C PRO A 819 -9.88 49.89 30.27
N ALA A 820 -9.75 50.15 28.98
CA ALA A 820 -10.40 49.33 27.96
C ALA A 820 -9.83 47.90 28.01
N PRO A 821 -10.68 46.86 28.07
CA PRO A 821 -10.20 45.49 28.02
C PRO A 821 -9.58 45.22 26.65
N THR A 822 -8.54 44.40 26.61
CA THR A 822 -8.03 43.85 25.35
C THR A 822 -9.13 42.96 24.77
N ALA A 823 -9.70 43.35 23.62
CA ALA A 823 -10.71 42.54 22.95
C ALA A 823 -10.18 41.13 22.72
N ARG A 824 -10.96 40.09 22.99
CA ARG A 824 -10.56 38.69 22.79
C ARG A 824 -11.31 38.06 21.62
N THR A 825 -11.06 38.54 20.41
CA THR A 825 -11.61 37.95 19.18
C THR A 825 -10.49 37.59 18.20
N ARG A 826 -10.84 36.99 17.06
CA ARG A 826 -9.85 36.61 16.04
C ARG A 826 -9.12 37.81 15.42
N TRP A 827 -9.73 39.00 15.44
CA TRP A 827 -9.16 40.26 14.94
C TRP A 827 -8.45 41.10 16.02
N SER A 828 -7.98 40.46 17.08
CA SER A 828 -7.16 41.10 18.13
C SER A 828 -5.87 40.33 18.47
N ARG A 829 -5.51 39.32 17.65
CA ARG A 829 -4.20 38.65 17.70
C ARG A 829 -3.24 39.20 16.66
#